data_AF-A0A5N5QFD8-F1
#
_entry.id   AF-A0A5N5QFD8-F1
#
_cell.length_a   1.000
_cell.length_b   1.000
_cell.length_c   1.000
_cell.angle_alpha   90.00
_cell.angle_beta   90.00
_cell.angle_gamma   90.00
#
_symmetry.space_group_name_H-M   'P 1'
#
loop_
_entity.id
_entity.type
_entity.pdbx_description
1 polymer ?
#
loop_
_entity_poly.entity_id
_entity_poly.type
_entity_poly.pdbx_seq_one_letter_code
_entity_poly.pdbx_strand_id
1 'polypeptide(L)'
;MPKRKSLAASSESPTKKARTSGTAKSQTPAAVESFEEFTPTLGFAKKYRVDLKGADVYYVQDFIKAALADKWYEELNNLDTWYRPTLTVHGKKGITSMCPAYTTSPSLTVTYSNHPVTLHTEYPPTLRAIQDKVEAELGVTFNHVLLNKYENGNVYIGKHSDTKQNKVIASLSLGAEREFIMSPKVTTSSKSKTKRWDLANGSLVVMQGDTQENWRHEIPKQSPAITVPSTSTTVRSSRIAPHSHIKGLGLNPEGNALPASAGFIGQEMAREACGVVVELVKSRKFSGRALLLAGAPGTGKTALALAISQELGAKVPFCPMVGSEVYSAEVKKTEVLAEVFRRAIGLRIKETKEVYEGELTELTPTESENPLSGYGKTISNVVIGLKTVKGTKQLRLDPGIYESILKEKIVVGDVVYIEANTGAVKRVGRSDAYASAFDLESDTYVPLPKGEVHKKKQLVQDVTLGDLDAANARPSGGQDVLSVMGQLVKSNRTEITEKLRREVNKVVKGYVDQGVAEVVPGVVFIDEVHMLDIECFTYLNLLLESPMAPTVILATNRGRSLVRGTTDVYSAHGIPSDLLDRCLIIKTEPYTREQVAQVVALRASVEGLTLGPGTLDRLAGEGEKASLRYALQLITPASIVASLSGRTEILPNDIGEMNELFLDAKTSAGMMAAAGGGYAGGSTA
;
A
#
# COMPACT_ATOMS: atom_id res chain seq x y z
N MET A 1 -56.38 18.81 21.24
CA MET A 1 -57.47 19.81 21.08
C MET A 1 -57.22 20.65 19.82
N PRO A 2 -58.27 21.27 19.21
CA PRO A 2 -58.38 21.57 17.76
C PRO A 2 -57.87 22.97 17.36
N LYS A 3 -57.83 23.44 16.10
CA LYS A 3 -58.55 23.12 14.82
C LYS A 3 -57.54 23.05 13.64
N ARG A 4 -57.68 22.26 12.56
CA ARG A 4 -58.74 22.03 11.54
C ARG A 4 -58.87 23.16 10.48
N LYS A 5 -58.47 22.87 9.23
CA LYS A 5 -59.27 23.15 8.02
C LYS A 5 -58.88 22.17 6.89
N SER A 6 -59.86 21.85 6.06
CA SER A 6 -59.91 20.75 5.10
C SER A 6 -60.66 21.18 3.83
N LEU A 7 -60.48 20.46 2.72
CA LEU A 7 -61.39 20.18 1.57
C LEU A 7 -60.47 19.67 0.43
N ALA A 8 -60.56 18.45 -0.12
CA ALA A 8 -61.67 17.80 -0.85
C ALA A 8 -62.06 18.57 -2.13
N ALA A 9 -62.26 17.97 -3.31
CA ALA A 9 -62.02 16.60 -3.80
C ALA A 9 -62.12 16.61 -5.34
N SER A 10 -61.68 15.56 -6.05
CA SER A 10 -62.45 14.87 -7.12
C SER A 10 -61.56 13.94 -7.95
N SER A 11 -62.16 12.86 -8.42
CA SER A 11 -61.59 11.80 -9.26
C SER A 11 -62.12 11.92 -10.68
N GLU A 12 -61.31 11.61 -11.70
CA GLU A 12 -61.84 11.00 -12.93
C GLU A 12 -60.79 10.31 -13.81
N SER A 13 -61.22 9.22 -14.44
CA SER A 13 -60.57 8.47 -15.52
C SER A 13 -61.63 7.52 -16.11
N PRO A 14 -61.45 6.88 -17.28
CA PRO A 14 -60.63 7.24 -18.45
C PRO A 14 -61.48 7.23 -19.75
N THR A 15 -60.95 7.68 -20.90
CA THR A 15 -61.52 7.27 -22.21
C THR A 15 -60.48 7.04 -23.30
N LYS A 16 -60.84 6.09 -24.20
CA LYS A 16 -60.01 5.52 -25.26
C LYS A 16 -60.03 6.37 -26.54
N LYS A 17 -59.00 6.22 -27.38
CA LYS A 17 -59.18 6.02 -28.83
C LYS A 17 -58.00 5.27 -29.44
N ALA A 18 -58.26 4.48 -30.48
CA ALA A 18 -57.31 3.55 -31.08
C ALA A 18 -57.00 3.91 -32.55
N ARG A 19 -55.81 3.50 -32.99
CA ARG A 19 -55.32 3.25 -34.37
C ARG A 19 -56.09 3.89 -35.55
N THR A 20 -55.33 4.62 -36.37
CA THR A 20 -55.37 4.50 -37.84
C THR A 20 -53.96 4.31 -38.39
N SER A 21 -53.86 3.63 -39.54
CA SER A 21 -52.61 3.23 -40.20
C SER A 21 -52.30 4.12 -41.40
N GLY A 22 -51.03 4.51 -41.57
CA GLY A 22 -50.56 5.21 -42.77
C GLY A 22 -49.10 4.84 -43.09
N THR A 23 -48.87 4.29 -44.28
CA THR A 23 -47.55 3.91 -44.79
C THR A 23 -46.72 5.12 -45.22
N ALA A 24 -45.44 5.16 -44.82
CA ALA A 24 -44.43 6.07 -45.39
C ALA A 24 -43.23 5.27 -45.89
N LYS A 25 -42.81 5.55 -47.13
CA LYS A 25 -41.70 4.85 -47.81
C LYS A 25 -40.34 5.40 -47.36
N SER A 26 -39.36 4.50 -47.39
CA SER A 26 -37.92 4.75 -47.58
C SER A 26 -37.53 6.19 -47.96
N GLN A 27 -36.80 6.84 -47.06
CA GLN A 27 -35.73 7.77 -47.43
C GLN A 27 -34.42 7.18 -46.88
N THR A 28 -33.45 6.97 -47.77
CA THR A 28 -32.10 6.52 -47.45
C THR A 28 -31.37 7.56 -46.59
N PRO A 29 -30.79 7.17 -45.43
CA PRO A 29 -29.74 7.96 -44.79
C PRO A 29 -28.54 8.08 -45.74
N ALA A 30 -27.82 9.20 -45.62
CA ALA A 30 -26.69 9.54 -46.49
C ALA A 30 -25.52 8.53 -46.37
N ALA A 31 -24.59 8.63 -47.32
CA ALA A 31 -23.42 7.77 -47.42
C ALA A 31 -22.66 7.66 -46.09
N VAL A 32 -22.33 6.42 -45.72
CA VAL A 32 -21.44 6.13 -44.60
C VAL A 32 -20.05 6.64 -44.97
N GLU A 33 -19.55 7.65 -44.26
CA GLU A 33 -18.14 8.04 -44.35
C GLU A 33 -17.27 6.83 -44.02
N SER A 34 -16.29 6.54 -44.87
CA SER A 34 -15.48 5.34 -44.79
C SER A 34 -14.43 5.48 -43.69
N PHE A 35 -14.81 5.16 -42.44
CA PHE A 35 -13.90 5.18 -41.30
C PHE A 35 -12.76 4.16 -41.45
N GLU A 36 -11.54 4.69 -41.39
CA GLU A 36 -10.28 4.02 -41.69
C GLU A 36 -9.91 2.94 -40.65
N GLU A 37 -9.21 1.89 -41.09
CA GLU A 37 -8.63 0.86 -40.24
C GLU A 37 -7.11 0.98 -40.28
N PHE A 38 -6.47 0.96 -39.11
CA PHE A 38 -5.01 1.02 -39.04
C PHE A 38 -4.43 -0.21 -39.73
N THR A 39 -3.70 0.04 -40.81
CA THR A 39 -3.00 -0.99 -41.59
C THR A 39 -1.52 -0.95 -41.20
N PRO A 40 -1.07 -1.75 -40.22
CA PRO A 40 0.31 -1.70 -39.75
C PRO A 40 1.27 -2.11 -40.87
N THR A 41 2.38 -1.37 -40.99
CA THR A 41 3.47 -1.79 -41.88
C THR A 41 4.01 -3.18 -41.46
N LEU A 42 4.52 -3.95 -42.43
CA LEU A 42 5.00 -5.31 -42.18
C LEU A 42 6.07 -5.36 -41.05
N GLY A 43 6.90 -4.31 -40.95
CA GLY A 43 7.88 -4.15 -39.88
C GLY A 43 7.25 -3.86 -38.50
N PHE A 44 6.24 -2.99 -38.45
CA PHE A 44 5.51 -2.68 -37.21
C PHE A 44 4.77 -3.93 -36.69
N ALA A 45 4.00 -4.60 -37.56
CA ALA A 45 3.26 -5.80 -37.20
C ALA A 45 4.19 -6.94 -36.72
N LYS A 46 5.34 -7.14 -37.39
CA LYS A 46 6.31 -8.16 -36.98
C LYS A 46 6.99 -7.86 -35.63
N LYS A 47 7.12 -6.58 -35.26
CA LYS A 47 7.83 -6.15 -34.04
C LYS A 47 6.93 -6.05 -32.81
N TYR A 48 5.68 -5.60 -32.98
CA TYR A 48 4.81 -5.18 -31.88
C TYR A 48 3.53 -6.00 -31.70
N ARG A 49 3.19 -6.94 -32.60
CA ARG A 49 1.97 -7.75 -32.48
C ARG A 49 2.04 -8.69 -31.27
N VAL A 50 1.01 -8.67 -30.45
CA VAL A 50 0.81 -9.62 -29.35
C VAL A 50 0.19 -10.90 -29.92
N ASP A 51 0.77 -12.06 -29.61
CA ASP A 51 0.28 -13.36 -30.06
C ASP A 51 -1.05 -13.72 -29.39
N LEU A 52 -2.16 -13.33 -30.02
CA LEU A 52 -3.53 -13.57 -29.62
C LEU A 52 -4.33 -14.07 -30.84
N LYS A 53 -4.80 -15.32 -30.80
CA LYS A 53 -5.55 -15.91 -31.91
C LYS A 53 -6.87 -15.15 -32.14
N GLY A 54 -7.11 -14.73 -33.39
CA GLY A 54 -8.32 -14.00 -33.77
C GLY A 54 -8.41 -12.58 -33.20
N ALA A 55 -7.26 -11.96 -32.92
CA ALA A 55 -7.17 -10.58 -32.47
C ALA A 55 -5.98 -9.86 -33.12
N ASP A 56 -6.16 -8.57 -33.32
CA ASP A 56 -5.15 -7.64 -33.81
C ASP A 56 -4.85 -6.65 -32.69
N VAL A 57 -3.88 -7.05 -31.87
CA VAL A 57 -3.38 -6.27 -30.74
C VAL A 57 -1.90 -6.01 -30.93
N TYR A 58 -1.50 -4.76 -30.76
CA TYR A 58 -0.11 -4.31 -30.84
C TYR A 58 0.27 -3.63 -29.53
N TYR A 59 1.44 -3.97 -28.99
CA TYR A 59 1.98 -3.35 -27.78
C TYR A 59 3.36 -2.74 -28.06
N VAL A 60 3.46 -1.43 -27.87
CA VAL A 60 4.69 -0.66 -28.04
C VAL A 60 5.09 -0.13 -26.65
N GLN A 61 6.00 -0.84 -26.00
CA GLN A 61 6.42 -0.54 -24.62
C GLN A 61 7.02 0.87 -24.47
N ASP A 62 7.89 1.28 -25.39
CA ASP A 62 8.61 2.56 -25.35
C ASP A 62 8.10 3.59 -26.38
N PHE A 63 6.77 3.69 -26.58
CA PHE A 63 6.19 4.59 -27.58
C PHE A 63 6.48 6.08 -27.28
N ILE A 64 6.39 6.45 -26.00
CA ILE A 64 6.80 7.76 -25.48
C ILE A 64 8.01 7.56 -24.57
N LYS A 65 9.08 8.34 -24.78
CA LYS A 65 10.24 8.35 -23.87
C LYS A 65 9.81 8.79 -22.47
N ALA A 66 10.26 8.09 -21.43
CA ALA A 66 9.87 8.31 -20.03
C ALA A 66 9.73 9.80 -19.64
N ALA A 67 10.76 10.63 -19.84
CA ALA A 67 10.71 12.05 -19.48
C ALA A 67 9.57 12.86 -20.13
N LEU A 68 9.12 12.50 -21.33
CA LEU A 68 7.95 13.13 -21.97
C LEU A 68 6.64 12.52 -21.45
N ALA A 69 6.63 11.23 -21.13
CA ALA A 69 5.49 10.55 -20.52
C ALA A 69 5.22 11.09 -19.10
N ASP A 70 6.27 11.33 -18.30
CA ASP A 70 6.20 11.92 -16.97
C ASP A 70 5.68 13.36 -17.02
N LYS A 71 6.19 14.18 -17.95
CA LYS A 71 5.68 15.54 -18.19
C LYS A 71 4.18 15.52 -18.54
N TRP A 72 3.78 14.68 -19.48
CA TRP A 72 2.37 14.55 -19.86
C TRP A 72 1.50 14.00 -18.72
N TYR A 73 2.03 13.09 -17.90
CA TYR A 73 1.36 12.60 -16.70
C TYR A 73 1.08 13.75 -15.70
N GLU A 74 2.07 14.59 -15.40
CA GLU A 74 1.90 15.74 -14.49
C GLU A 74 0.90 16.77 -15.02
N GLU A 75 1.02 17.14 -16.30
CA GLU A 75 0.10 18.08 -16.95
C GLU A 75 -1.35 17.58 -16.91
N LEU A 76 -1.60 16.31 -17.24
CA LEU A 76 -2.94 15.72 -17.20
C LEU A 76 -3.46 15.48 -15.79
N ASN A 77 -2.58 15.12 -14.84
CA ASN A 77 -2.96 14.88 -13.45
C ASN A 77 -3.53 16.15 -12.77
N ASN A 78 -3.08 17.34 -13.22
CA ASN A 78 -3.44 18.65 -12.69
C ASN A 78 -4.65 19.33 -13.37
N LEU A 79 -5.32 18.67 -14.33
CA LEU A 79 -6.58 19.18 -14.91
C LEU A 79 -7.66 19.38 -13.84
N ASP A 80 -8.50 20.40 -13.99
CA ASP A 80 -9.63 20.71 -13.10
C ASP A 80 -10.92 19.94 -13.46
N THR A 81 -10.97 19.38 -14.67
CA THR A 81 -12.10 18.59 -15.21
C THR A 81 -12.27 17.20 -14.61
N TRP A 82 -11.36 16.73 -13.76
CA TRP A 82 -11.44 15.39 -13.17
C TRP A 82 -12.68 15.25 -12.28
N TYR A 83 -13.66 14.45 -12.73
CA TYR A 83 -14.81 14.06 -11.92
C TYR A 83 -14.95 12.53 -11.84
N ARG A 84 -15.56 12.04 -10.74
CA ARG A 84 -15.84 10.62 -10.52
C ARG A 84 -17.30 10.32 -10.87
N PRO A 85 -17.62 9.67 -12.01
CA PRO A 85 -19.00 9.30 -12.33
C PRO A 85 -19.55 8.31 -11.31
N THR A 86 -20.73 8.59 -10.76
CA THR A 86 -21.40 7.72 -9.77
C THR A 86 -22.09 6.56 -10.47
N LEU A 87 -21.35 5.47 -10.71
CA LEU A 87 -21.92 4.21 -11.20
C LEU A 87 -22.68 3.51 -10.05
N THR A 88 -23.98 3.31 -10.25
CA THR A 88 -24.83 2.55 -9.32
C THR A 88 -24.98 1.13 -9.84
N VAL A 89 -24.03 0.26 -9.50
CA VAL A 89 -24.08 -1.16 -9.84
C VAL A 89 -24.73 -1.92 -8.68
N HIS A 90 -25.87 -2.56 -8.93
CA HIS A 90 -26.59 -3.38 -7.95
C HIS A 90 -26.86 -2.68 -6.58
N GLY A 91 -27.18 -1.38 -6.63
CA GLY A 91 -27.55 -0.58 -5.44
C GLY A 91 -26.38 -0.20 -4.51
N LYS A 92 -25.13 -0.57 -4.84
CA LYS A 92 -23.93 -0.13 -4.13
C LYS A 92 -23.15 0.87 -4.99
N LYS A 93 -22.68 1.96 -4.38
CA LYS A 93 -21.77 2.92 -5.03
C LYS A 93 -20.37 2.30 -5.11
N GLY A 94 -19.91 1.97 -6.32
CA GLY A 94 -18.54 1.48 -6.54
C GLY A 94 -17.51 2.62 -6.56
N ILE A 95 -16.27 2.31 -6.19
CA ILE A 95 -15.14 3.23 -6.44
C ILE A 95 -14.73 3.04 -7.91
N THR A 96 -14.95 4.08 -8.71
CA THR A 96 -14.67 4.13 -10.15
C THR A 96 -13.44 4.98 -10.45
N SER A 97 -12.85 4.82 -11.64
CA SER A 97 -11.87 5.77 -12.18
C SER A 97 -12.51 7.15 -12.36
N MET A 98 -11.73 8.22 -12.22
CA MET A 98 -12.17 9.55 -12.64
C MET A 98 -12.04 9.63 -14.16
N CYS A 99 -13.10 10.11 -14.83
CA CYS A 99 -13.27 9.93 -16.28
C CYS A 99 -13.88 11.16 -16.98
N PRO A 100 -13.13 12.26 -17.16
CA PRO A 100 -13.46 13.24 -18.19
C PRO A 100 -13.26 12.63 -19.58
N ALA A 101 -14.15 12.97 -20.51
CA ALA A 101 -13.99 12.67 -21.93
C ALA A 101 -13.92 13.97 -22.72
N TYR A 102 -13.09 13.98 -23.75
CA TYR A 102 -12.85 15.12 -24.63
C TYR A 102 -13.16 14.74 -26.07
N THR A 103 -13.77 15.64 -26.84
CA THR A 103 -14.09 15.40 -28.25
C THR A 103 -13.83 16.65 -29.09
N THR A 104 -13.38 16.42 -30.32
CA THR A 104 -13.30 17.45 -31.36
C THR A 104 -14.63 17.66 -32.10
N SER A 105 -15.65 16.82 -31.83
CA SER A 105 -16.95 16.80 -32.50
C SER A 105 -18.10 17.06 -31.51
N PRO A 106 -18.70 18.26 -31.49
CA PRO A 106 -19.70 18.65 -30.48
C PRO A 106 -21.01 17.84 -30.47
N SER A 107 -21.31 17.11 -31.54
CA SER A 107 -22.51 16.26 -31.69
C SER A 107 -22.32 14.81 -31.24
N LEU A 108 -21.10 14.42 -30.82
CA LEU A 108 -20.81 13.08 -30.37
C LEU A 108 -21.46 12.82 -29.00
N THR A 109 -21.91 11.58 -28.75
CA THR A 109 -22.32 11.12 -27.42
C THR A 109 -21.56 9.85 -27.09
N VAL A 110 -20.78 9.89 -26.01
CA VAL A 110 -19.93 8.77 -25.56
C VAL A 110 -20.47 8.22 -24.25
N THR A 111 -20.46 6.89 -24.11
CA THR A 111 -20.78 6.23 -22.84
C THR A 111 -19.56 5.50 -22.28
N TYR A 112 -19.41 5.53 -20.96
CA TYR A 112 -18.42 4.75 -20.23
C TYR A 112 -19.18 3.79 -19.31
N SER A 113 -18.90 2.48 -19.43
CA SER A 113 -19.66 1.43 -18.71
C SER A 113 -21.19 1.55 -18.87
N ASN A 114 -21.67 1.92 -20.07
CA ASN A 114 -23.08 2.20 -20.39
C ASN A 114 -23.72 3.45 -19.75
N HIS A 115 -22.94 4.34 -19.12
CA HIS A 115 -23.43 5.64 -18.63
C HIS A 115 -22.92 6.80 -19.50
N PRO A 116 -23.72 7.83 -19.78
CA PRO A 116 -23.28 8.99 -20.55
C PRO A 116 -22.15 9.74 -19.81
N VAL A 117 -21.11 10.11 -20.54
CA VAL A 117 -19.97 10.89 -20.04
C VAL A 117 -20.17 12.36 -20.41
N THR A 118 -19.79 13.27 -19.52
CA THR A 118 -19.70 14.70 -19.84
C THR A 118 -18.56 14.90 -20.83
N LEU A 119 -18.91 15.30 -22.05
CA LEU A 119 -17.95 15.58 -23.10
C LEU A 119 -17.52 17.06 -23.06
N HIS A 120 -16.23 17.29 -22.89
CA HIS A 120 -15.62 18.61 -22.94
C HIS A 120 -15.13 18.90 -24.37
N THR A 121 -15.53 20.05 -24.90
CA THR A 121 -15.10 20.56 -26.23
C THR A 121 -13.87 21.46 -26.15
N GLU A 122 -13.55 22.00 -24.97
CA GLU A 122 -12.27 22.67 -24.70
C GLU A 122 -11.18 21.59 -24.57
N TYR A 123 -10.42 21.39 -25.64
CA TYR A 123 -9.45 20.31 -25.76
C TYR A 123 -8.06 20.73 -25.21
N PRO A 124 -7.54 20.12 -24.12
CA PRO A 124 -6.27 20.49 -23.52
C PRO A 124 -5.10 20.37 -24.52
N PRO A 125 -4.15 21.32 -24.55
CA PRO A 125 -3.01 21.27 -25.47
C PRO A 125 -2.19 19.98 -25.38
N THR A 126 -1.99 19.46 -24.15
CA THR A 126 -1.33 18.18 -23.90
C THR A 126 -2.07 17.00 -24.52
N LEU A 127 -3.41 16.98 -24.46
CA LEU A 127 -4.20 15.94 -25.13
C LEU A 127 -4.15 16.07 -26.64
N ARG A 128 -4.08 17.29 -27.19
CA ARG A 128 -3.91 17.46 -28.65
C ARG A 128 -2.55 16.93 -29.10
N ALA A 129 -1.47 17.26 -28.39
CA ALA A 129 -0.13 16.74 -28.68
C ALA A 129 -0.02 15.20 -28.56
N ILE A 130 -0.73 14.60 -27.60
CA ILE A 130 -0.85 13.13 -27.49
C ILE A 130 -1.61 12.57 -28.70
N GLN A 131 -2.77 13.15 -29.02
CA GLN A 131 -3.60 12.72 -30.14
C GLN A 131 -2.83 12.83 -31.46
N ASP A 132 -2.28 13.99 -31.80
CA ASP A 132 -1.49 14.22 -33.03
C ASP A 132 -0.39 13.17 -33.19
N LYS A 133 0.29 12.80 -32.10
CA LYS A 133 1.37 11.82 -32.13
C LYS A 133 0.87 10.38 -32.34
N VAL A 134 -0.27 10.01 -31.75
CA VAL A 134 -0.88 8.69 -31.94
C VAL A 134 -1.50 8.59 -33.35
N GLU A 135 -2.15 9.65 -33.84
CA GLU A 135 -2.69 9.77 -35.19
C GLU A 135 -1.56 9.68 -36.25
N ALA A 136 -0.41 10.32 -36.00
CA ALA A 136 0.75 10.27 -36.90
C ALA A 136 1.43 8.88 -36.97
N GLU A 137 1.49 8.12 -35.87
CA GLU A 137 2.05 6.76 -35.87
C GLU A 137 1.09 5.75 -36.51
N LEU A 138 -0.22 5.87 -36.22
CA LEU A 138 -1.23 4.90 -36.63
C LEU A 138 -1.93 5.25 -37.95
N GLY A 139 -1.72 6.45 -38.51
CA GLY A 139 -2.32 6.86 -39.78
C GLY A 139 -3.85 6.81 -39.79
N VAL A 140 -4.49 7.03 -38.64
CA VAL A 140 -5.95 7.06 -38.46
C VAL A 140 -6.32 8.25 -37.57
N THR A 141 -7.53 8.78 -37.71
CA THR A 141 -8.05 9.88 -36.89
C THR A 141 -8.96 9.39 -35.75
N PHE A 142 -8.84 9.99 -34.57
CA PHE A 142 -9.67 9.68 -33.40
C PHE A 142 -10.72 10.78 -33.15
N ASN A 143 -11.96 10.36 -32.87
CA ASN A 143 -13.09 11.28 -32.66
C ASN A 143 -13.27 11.74 -31.20
N HIS A 144 -12.70 11.01 -30.23
CA HIS A 144 -12.70 11.37 -28.82
C HIS A 144 -11.53 10.72 -28.06
N VAL A 145 -11.21 11.28 -26.89
CA VAL A 145 -10.28 10.72 -25.92
C VAL A 145 -10.98 10.61 -24.57
N LEU A 146 -10.91 9.43 -23.96
CA LEU A 146 -11.36 9.17 -22.60
C LEU A 146 -10.13 9.06 -21.68
N LEU A 147 -10.11 9.81 -20.59
CA LEU A 147 -9.06 9.67 -19.58
C LEU A 147 -9.52 8.75 -18.44
N ASN A 148 -8.60 7.95 -17.91
CA ASN A 148 -8.85 7.05 -16.78
C ASN A 148 -7.81 7.26 -15.68
N LYS A 149 -8.20 7.94 -14.59
CA LYS A 149 -7.32 8.15 -13.43
C LYS A 149 -7.40 7.00 -12.44
N TYR A 150 -6.24 6.43 -12.10
CA TYR A 150 -6.09 5.38 -11.08
C TYR A 150 -5.32 5.93 -9.88
N GLU A 151 -6.03 6.46 -8.89
CA GLU A 151 -5.43 7.09 -7.70
C GLU A 151 -4.58 6.11 -6.85
N ASN A 152 -4.87 4.82 -6.92
CA ASN A 152 -4.14 3.74 -6.24
C ASN A 152 -4.55 2.37 -6.83
N GLY A 153 -3.90 1.30 -6.38
CA GLY A 153 -4.15 -0.08 -6.81
C GLY A 153 -5.57 -0.61 -6.54
N ASN A 154 -6.41 0.05 -5.73
CA ASN A 154 -7.81 -0.34 -5.55
C ASN A 154 -8.74 0.15 -6.68
N VAL A 155 -8.29 1.13 -7.49
CA VAL A 155 -8.99 1.59 -8.69
C VAL A 155 -8.61 0.70 -9.87
N TYR A 156 -9.60 0.16 -10.56
CA TYR A 156 -9.45 -0.95 -11.52
C TYR A 156 -10.50 -0.83 -12.63
N ILE A 157 -10.24 -1.43 -13.78
CA ILE A 157 -11.22 -1.66 -14.83
C ILE A 157 -11.47 -3.16 -14.93
N GLY A 158 -12.71 -3.57 -14.67
CA GLY A 158 -13.12 -4.98 -14.73
C GLY A 158 -13.10 -5.54 -16.16
N LYS A 159 -13.19 -6.86 -16.25
CA LYS A 159 -13.14 -7.60 -17.53
C LYS A 159 -14.29 -7.24 -18.46
N HIS A 160 -13.98 -6.55 -19.55
CA HIS A 160 -14.97 -6.09 -20.52
C HIS A 160 -14.41 -6.11 -21.95
N SER A 161 -15.24 -5.72 -22.91
CA SER A 161 -14.83 -5.37 -24.27
C SER A 161 -15.49 -4.07 -24.62
N ASP A 162 -14.83 -3.29 -25.46
CA ASP A 162 -15.39 -2.05 -25.98
C ASP A 162 -16.54 -2.30 -26.95
N THR A 163 -17.35 -1.27 -27.18
CA THR A 163 -18.47 -1.31 -28.11
C THR A 163 -17.96 -1.58 -29.53
N LYS A 164 -18.62 -2.49 -30.28
CA LYS A 164 -18.28 -2.89 -31.66
C LYS A 164 -18.20 -1.73 -32.69
N GLN A 165 -18.63 -0.52 -32.32
CA GLN A 165 -18.50 0.69 -33.15
C GLN A 165 -17.07 1.25 -33.15
N ASN A 166 -16.25 0.91 -32.15
CA ASN A 166 -14.86 1.34 -32.04
C ASN A 166 -13.94 0.40 -32.85
N LYS A 167 -13.69 0.73 -34.12
CA LYS A 167 -12.85 -0.08 -35.03
C LYS A 167 -11.38 -0.17 -34.62
N VAL A 168 -10.82 0.93 -34.15
CA VAL A 168 -9.43 1.04 -33.67
C VAL A 168 -9.45 1.74 -32.31
N ILE A 169 -8.79 1.16 -31.32
CA ILE A 169 -8.67 1.70 -29.97
C ILE A 169 -7.20 1.81 -29.61
N ALA A 170 -6.74 3.03 -29.35
CA ALA A 170 -5.39 3.33 -28.90
C ALA A 170 -5.43 3.73 -27.42
N SER A 171 -4.70 3.00 -26.57
CA SER A 171 -4.59 3.24 -25.13
C SER A 171 -3.15 3.55 -24.78
N LEU A 172 -2.88 4.83 -24.50
CA LEU A 172 -1.60 5.31 -23.99
C LEU A 172 -1.58 5.23 -22.45
N SER A 173 -0.57 4.58 -21.88
CA SER A 173 -0.38 4.46 -20.43
C SER A 173 0.66 5.45 -19.93
N LEU A 174 0.34 6.20 -18.88
CA LEU A 174 1.19 7.22 -18.28
C LEU A 174 1.23 7.04 -16.76
N GLY A 175 2.40 7.17 -16.15
CA GLY A 175 2.63 6.98 -14.72
C GLY A 175 2.96 5.53 -14.33
N ALA A 176 2.49 5.10 -13.16
CA ALA A 176 2.88 3.81 -12.56
C ALA A 176 2.35 2.58 -13.34
N GLU A 177 3.18 1.55 -13.46
CA GLU A 177 2.86 0.35 -14.25
C GLU A 177 1.65 -0.42 -13.72
N ARG A 178 0.85 -0.94 -14.66
CA ARG A 178 -0.36 -1.73 -14.37
C ARG A 178 -0.38 -3.00 -15.20
N GLU A 179 -0.69 -4.12 -14.55
CA GLU A 179 -0.99 -5.37 -15.27
C GLU A 179 -2.20 -5.14 -16.19
N PHE A 180 -2.07 -5.55 -17.44
CA PHE A 180 -3.15 -5.62 -18.42
C PHE A 180 -3.35 -7.07 -18.83
N ILE A 181 -4.60 -7.52 -18.76
CA ILE A 181 -4.96 -8.92 -18.94
C ILE A 181 -5.91 -9.01 -20.12
N MET A 182 -5.56 -9.80 -21.13
CA MET A 182 -6.49 -10.18 -22.19
C MET A 182 -6.91 -11.65 -22.05
N SER A 183 -8.21 -11.88 -21.92
CA SER A 183 -8.83 -13.19 -21.80
C SER A 183 -9.72 -13.49 -23.02
N PRO A 184 -9.65 -14.67 -23.63
CA PRO A 184 -10.50 -14.99 -24.78
C PRO A 184 -11.97 -15.13 -24.35
N LYS A 185 -12.89 -14.76 -25.25
CA LYS A 185 -14.31 -15.12 -25.17
C LYS A 185 -14.47 -16.55 -25.65
N VAL A 186 -15.30 -17.34 -24.97
CA VAL A 186 -15.23 -18.82 -24.99
C VAL A 186 -15.90 -19.47 -26.22
N THR A 187 -15.81 -18.84 -27.39
CA THR A 187 -16.49 -19.25 -28.63
C THR A 187 -15.59 -19.80 -29.72
N THR A 188 -14.26 -19.68 -29.64
CA THR A 188 -13.33 -20.30 -30.61
C THR A 188 -12.66 -21.56 -30.06
N SER A 189 -12.71 -22.64 -30.86
CA SER A 189 -12.41 -24.04 -30.50
C SER A 189 -10.92 -24.37 -30.32
N SER A 190 -10.16 -23.56 -29.58
CA SER A 190 -8.72 -23.82 -29.34
C SER A 190 -8.22 -23.32 -28.00
N LYS A 191 -7.11 -23.93 -27.54
CA LYS A 191 -6.41 -23.74 -26.26
C LYS A 191 -5.76 -22.34 -26.06
N SER A 192 -6.40 -21.26 -26.49
CA SER A 192 -5.94 -19.89 -26.27
C SER A 192 -5.94 -19.59 -24.77
N LYS A 193 -4.78 -19.22 -24.22
CA LYS A 193 -4.64 -18.87 -22.80
C LYS A 193 -4.82 -17.37 -22.60
N THR A 194 -5.29 -16.98 -21.43
CA THR A 194 -5.22 -15.59 -20.97
C THR A 194 -3.78 -15.08 -21.04
N LYS A 195 -3.58 -13.93 -21.69
CA LYS A 195 -2.30 -13.24 -21.79
C LYS A 195 -2.28 -12.10 -20.77
N ARG A 196 -1.12 -11.90 -20.13
CA ARG A 196 -0.84 -10.87 -19.14
C ARG A 196 0.44 -10.17 -19.52
N TRP A 197 0.50 -8.85 -19.38
CA TRP A 197 1.71 -8.04 -19.49
C TRP A 197 1.53 -6.74 -18.72
N ASP A 198 2.62 -6.12 -18.29
CA ASP A 198 2.57 -4.83 -17.62
C ASP A 198 2.62 -3.68 -18.65
N LEU A 199 1.74 -2.70 -18.47
CA LEU A 199 1.74 -1.45 -19.23
C LEU A 199 2.78 -0.52 -18.63
N ALA A 200 3.88 -0.31 -19.37
CA ALA A 200 4.95 0.58 -18.96
C ALA A 200 4.54 2.05 -19.08
N ASN A 201 5.25 2.93 -18.37
CA ASN A 201 5.09 4.38 -18.52
C ASN A 201 5.45 4.82 -19.95
N GLY A 202 4.55 5.52 -20.64
CA GLY A 202 4.71 5.92 -22.03
C GLY A 202 4.38 4.82 -23.05
N SER A 203 3.85 3.67 -22.62
CA SER A 203 3.51 2.55 -23.51
C SER A 203 2.17 2.72 -24.22
N LEU A 204 2.08 2.19 -25.44
CA LEU A 204 0.88 2.22 -26.27
C LEU A 204 0.37 0.79 -26.53
N VAL A 205 -0.91 0.54 -26.22
CA VAL A 205 -1.66 -0.62 -26.70
C VAL A 205 -2.60 -0.18 -27.81
N VAL A 206 -2.59 -0.89 -28.94
CA VAL A 206 -3.57 -0.72 -30.02
C VAL A 206 -4.38 -2.00 -30.15
N MET A 207 -5.71 -1.90 -30.16
CA MET A 207 -6.64 -3.01 -30.35
C MET A 207 -7.58 -2.70 -31.52
N GLN A 208 -7.73 -3.62 -32.47
CA GLN A 208 -8.60 -3.43 -33.64
C GLN A 208 -9.23 -4.73 -34.15
N GLY A 209 -10.06 -4.62 -35.19
CA GLY A 209 -10.67 -5.76 -35.87
C GLY A 209 -11.50 -6.64 -34.92
N ASP A 210 -11.43 -7.96 -35.10
CA ASP A 210 -12.21 -8.93 -34.31
C ASP A 210 -11.76 -9.04 -32.84
N THR A 211 -10.77 -8.26 -32.38
CA THR A 211 -10.28 -8.29 -31.00
C THR A 211 -11.41 -8.13 -29.98
N GLN A 212 -12.31 -7.16 -30.19
CA GLN A 212 -13.43 -6.91 -29.28
C GLN A 212 -14.54 -7.96 -29.43
N GLU A 213 -14.56 -8.76 -30.49
CA GLU A 213 -15.46 -9.90 -30.66
C GLU A 213 -14.94 -11.15 -29.94
N ASN A 214 -13.63 -11.39 -30.02
CA ASN A 214 -12.96 -12.62 -29.59
C ASN A 214 -12.30 -12.54 -28.21
N TRP A 215 -12.05 -11.35 -27.66
CA TRP A 215 -11.32 -11.15 -26.41
C TRP A 215 -12.00 -10.10 -25.49
N ARG A 216 -11.77 -10.23 -24.18
CA ARG A 216 -12.07 -9.24 -23.14
C ARG A 216 -10.74 -8.76 -22.54
N HIS A 217 -10.64 -7.49 -22.16
CA HIS A 217 -9.49 -6.92 -21.46
C HIS A 217 -9.85 -6.40 -20.06
N GLU A 218 -8.86 -6.34 -19.16
CA GLU A 218 -9.03 -5.84 -17.79
C GLU A 218 -7.73 -5.23 -17.23
N ILE A 219 -7.87 -4.26 -16.32
CA ILE A 219 -6.79 -3.71 -15.49
C ILE A 219 -7.18 -4.01 -14.03
N PRO A 220 -6.59 -5.03 -13.38
CA PRO A 220 -7.08 -5.57 -12.12
C PRO A 220 -6.73 -4.68 -10.92
N LYS A 221 -7.34 -5.00 -9.77
CA LYS A 221 -6.93 -4.46 -8.47
C LYS A 221 -5.55 -5.01 -8.08
N GLN A 222 -4.71 -4.13 -7.54
CA GLN A 222 -3.40 -4.47 -6.98
C GLN A 222 -3.42 -4.26 -5.46
N SER A 223 -3.27 -5.34 -4.69
CA SER A 223 -3.26 -5.31 -3.23
C SER A 223 -1.98 -4.65 -2.66
N PRO A 224 -2.07 -3.89 -1.55
CA PRO A 224 -0.90 -3.27 -0.93
C PRO A 224 -0.11 -4.25 -0.05
N ALA A 225 0.55 -5.27 -0.65
CA ALA A 225 1.72 -5.95 -0.08
C ALA A 225 2.45 -6.85 -1.09
N ILE A 226 3.64 -7.29 -0.69
CA ILE A 226 4.69 -8.02 -1.41
C ILE A 226 4.24 -9.37 -2.02
N THR A 227 4.51 -9.57 -3.32
CA THR A 227 5.09 -10.82 -3.88
C THR A 227 5.89 -10.48 -5.14
N VAL A 228 7.17 -10.87 -5.18
CA VAL A 228 7.94 -11.13 -6.42
C VAL A 228 8.08 -12.66 -6.52
N PRO A 229 8.09 -13.29 -7.70
CA PRO A 229 9.16 -13.05 -8.69
C PRO A 229 8.78 -13.15 -10.18
N SER A 230 9.31 -12.24 -11.01
CA SER A 230 10.24 -12.59 -12.12
C SER A 230 10.49 -11.40 -13.07
N THR A 231 11.73 -10.90 -13.10
CA THR A 231 12.36 -10.17 -14.23
C THR A 231 11.50 -9.20 -15.06
N SER A 232 11.01 -8.13 -14.43
CA SER A 232 10.97 -6.79 -15.00
C SER A 232 11.29 -5.78 -13.89
N THR A 233 11.90 -4.65 -14.22
CA THR A 233 12.54 -3.75 -13.24
C THR A 233 11.55 -2.77 -12.59
N THR A 234 10.38 -3.25 -12.16
CA THR A 234 9.39 -2.44 -11.43
C THR A 234 9.87 -2.15 -10.01
N VAL A 235 10.66 -1.09 -9.86
CA VAL A 235 10.91 -0.45 -8.57
C VAL A 235 9.58 0.10 -8.07
N ARG A 236 8.87 -0.68 -7.23
CA ARG A 236 7.88 -0.12 -6.31
C ARG A 236 8.61 0.97 -5.53
N SER A 237 8.36 2.23 -5.82
CA SER A 237 9.00 3.37 -5.16
C SER A 237 8.46 3.52 -3.73
N SER A 238 8.85 2.59 -2.86
CA SER A 238 8.90 2.87 -1.44
C SER A 238 9.71 4.15 -1.28
N ARG A 239 9.09 5.22 -0.74
CA ARG A 239 9.79 6.47 -0.43
C ARG A 239 11.13 6.12 0.20
N ILE A 240 12.23 6.58 -0.39
CA ILE A 240 13.58 6.07 -0.08
C ILE A 240 13.99 6.60 1.29
N ALA A 241 13.53 5.93 2.34
CA ALA A 241 13.80 6.30 3.72
C ALA A 241 15.31 6.35 3.95
N PRO A 242 15.83 7.20 4.87
CA PRO A 242 17.27 7.34 5.09
C PRO A 242 18.00 6.01 5.29
N HIS A 243 17.37 5.03 5.94
CA HIS A 243 17.96 3.72 6.25
C HIS A 243 17.41 2.54 5.41
N SER A 244 16.66 2.80 4.33
CA SER A 244 16.10 1.75 3.45
C SER A 244 17.13 0.85 2.77
N HIS A 245 18.37 1.33 2.64
CA HIS A 245 19.51 0.61 2.08
C HIS A 245 20.12 -0.43 3.04
N ILE A 246 19.86 -0.33 4.34
CA ILE A 246 20.36 -1.26 5.37
C ILE A 246 19.56 -2.58 5.30
N LYS A 247 20.27 -3.70 5.19
CA LYS A 247 19.68 -5.06 5.09
C LYS A 247 20.06 -6.01 6.23
N GLY A 248 21.05 -5.65 7.04
CA GLY A 248 21.60 -6.46 8.14
C GLY A 248 22.88 -5.79 8.68
N LEU A 249 23.59 -6.43 9.61
CA LEU A 249 24.85 -5.92 10.16
C LEU A 249 26.06 -6.16 9.24
N GLY A 250 25.95 -7.11 8.30
CA GLY A 250 27.03 -7.38 7.33
C GLY A 250 28.26 -8.05 7.96
N LEU A 251 28.03 -8.92 8.95
CA LEU A 251 29.07 -9.71 9.61
C LEU A 251 29.35 -11.01 8.84
N ASN A 252 30.55 -11.56 9.01
CA ASN A 252 30.88 -12.90 8.55
C ASN A 252 30.38 -13.97 9.57
N PRO A 253 30.47 -15.28 9.27
CA PRO A 253 30.03 -16.34 10.20
C PRO A 253 30.82 -16.42 11.51
N GLU A 254 31.97 -15.75 11.62
CA GLU A 254 32.80 -15.68 12.83
C GLU A 254 32.42 -14.51 13.74
N GLY A 255 31.56 -13.59 13.25
CA GLY A 255 31.12 -12.38 13.95
C GLY A 255 31.85 -11.10 13.54
N ASN A 256 32.87 -11.18 12.68
CA ASN A 256 33.70 -10.06 12.24
C ASN A 256 32.99 -9.21 11.18
N ALA A 257 33.13 -7.88 11.23
CA ALA A 257 32.44 -6.97 10.32
C ALA A 257 33.20 -6.81 8.99
N LEU A 258 32.51 -7.01 7.86
CA LEU A 258 33.08 -6.75 6.54
C LEU A 258 33.07 -5.23 6.25
N PRO A 259 34.15 -4.62 5.70
CA PRO A 259 34.28 -3.16 5.58
C PRO A 259 33.13 -2.45 4.86
N ALA A 260 32.59 -3.07 3.80
CA ALA A 260 31.36 -2.65 3.13
C ALA A 260 30.46 -3.88 2.88
N SER A 261 29.34 -3.98 3.59
CA SER A 261 28.42 -5.12 3.50
C SER A 261 27.03 -4.79 4.07
N ALA A 262 25.99 -5.45 3.55
CA ALA A 262 24.58 -5.31 3.98
C ALA A 262 24.04 -3.86 4.04
N GLY A 263 24.65 -2.94 3.28
CA GLY A 263 24.32 -1.51 3.27
C GLY A 263 25.14 -0.65 4.24
N PHE A 264 25.98 -1.25 5.11
CA PHE A 264 26.94 -0.52 5.93
C PHE A 264 28.29 -0.36 5.23
N ILE A 265 28.98 0.71 5.64
CA ILE A 265 30.36 1.05 5.34
C ILE A 265 31.01 1.46 6.67
N GLY A 266 32.18 0.93 7.00
CA GLY A 266 32.89 1.26 8.26
C GLY A 266 32.11 0.85 9.52
N GLN A 267 32.30 1.58 10.63
CA GLN A 267 31.69 1.26 11.95
C GLN A 267 31.88 -0.20 12.40
N GLU A 268 33.01 -0.84 12.04
CA GLU A 268 33.25 -2.28 12.21
C GLU A 268 33.06 -2.72 13.67
N MET A 269 33.81 -2.13 14.61
CA MET A 269 33.69 -2.37 16.06
C MET A 269 32.24 -2.26 16.58
N ALA A 270 31.47 -1.29 16.08
CA ALA A 270 30.09 -1.08 16.50
C ALA A 270 29.15 -2.15 15.91
N ARG A 271 29.40 -2.62 14.68
CA ARG A 271 28.62 -3.70 14.04
C ARG A 271 28.91 -5.06 14.68
N GLU A 272 30.17 -5.35 15.00
CA GLU A 272 30.59 -6.56 15.72
C GLU A 272 29.95 -6.62 17.12
N ALA A 273 30.03 -5.52 17.88
CA ALA A 273 29.37 -5.41 19.18
C ALA A 273 27.84 -5.54 19.07
N CYS A 274 27.22 -4.98 18.02
CA CYS A 274 25.79 -5.22 17.75
C CYS A 274 25.50 -6.71 17.44
N GLY A 275 26.41 -7.42 16.76
CA GLY A 275 26.30 -8.85 16.49
C GLY A 275 26.30 -9.69 17.77
N VAL A 276 27.20 -9.38 18.71
CA VAL A 276 27.22 -10.00 20.04
C VAL A 276 25.90 -9.73 20.79
N VAL A 277 25.33 -8.52 20.70
CA VAL A 277 24.02 -8.22 21.30
C VAL A 277 22.89 -9.02 20.64
N VAL A 278 22.87 -9.14 19.31
CA VAL A 278 21.91 -10.00 18.59
C VAL A 278 21.96 -11.44 19.12
N GLU A 279 23.14 -12.00 19.36
CA GLU A 279 23.27 -13.36 19.88
C GLU A 279 22.91 -13.47 21.37
N LEU A 280 23.18 -12.45 22.18
CA LEU A 280 22.69 -12.37 23.57
C LEU A 280 21.16 -12.32 23.65
N VAL A 281 20.50 -11.66 22.70
CA VAL A 281 19.04 -11.62 22.57
C VAL A 281 18.50 -12.98 22.10
N LYS A 282 19.08 -13.57 21.04
CA LYS A 282 18.70 -14.90 20.53
C LYS A 282 18.86 -16.00 21.59
N SER A 283 19.93 -15.95 22.38
CA SER A 283 20.17 -16.86 23.52
C SER A 283 19.36 -16.54 24.79
N ARG A 284 18.47 -15.54 24.75
CA ARG A 284 17.63 -15.07 25.87
C ARG A 284 18.41 -14.62 27.13
N LYS A 285 19.69 -14.27 26.98
CA LYS A 285 20.56 -13.79 28.08
C LYS A 285 20.56 -12.27 28.25
N PHE A 286 19.86 -11.54 27.39
CA PHE A 286 19.76 -10.07 27.40
C PHE A 286 18.55 -9.50 28.17
N SER A 287 17.90 -10.30 29.04
CA SER A 287 16.76 -9.83 29.84
C SER A 287 17.17 -8.79 30.89
N GLY A 288 16.30 -7.80 31.16
CA GLY A 288 16.54 -6.76 32.17
C GLY A 288 17.63 -5.74 31.82
N ARG A 289 18.12 -5.71 30.57
CA ARG A 289 19.21 -4.84 30.10
C ARG A 289 18.77 -3.99 28.92
N ALA A 290 19.46 -2.85 28.74
CA ALA A 290 19.32 -2.02 27.56
C ALA A 290 20.65 -1.96 26.78
N LEU A 291 20.56 -1.70 25.48
CA LEU A 291 21.70 -1.33 24.65
C LEU A 291 21.71 0.21 24.51
N LEU A 292 22.81 0.88 24.85
CA LEU A 292 23.00 2.31 24.62
C LEU A 292 23.97 2.55 23.46
N LEU A 293 23.47 3.15 22.38
CA LEU A 293 24.26 3.63 21.25
C LEU A 293 24.68 5.08 21.50
N ALA A 294 25.97 5.32 21.71
CA ALA A 294 26.52 6.64 21.99
C ALA A 294 27.41 7.14 20.84
N GLY A 295 27.36 8.43 20.50
CA GLY A 295 28.27 9.06 19.54
C GLY A 295 27.66 10.26 18.82
N ALA A 296 28.44 10.92 17.97
CA ALA A 296 28.04 12.18 17.32
C ALA A 296 26.76 12.05 16.44
N PRO A 297 26.06 13.14 16.12
CA PRO A 297 25.00 13.13 15.10
C PRO A 297 25.53 12.60 13.77
N GLY A 298 24.73 11.77 13.08
CA GLY A 298 25.10 11.23 11.75
C GLY A 298 26.00 9.99 11.75
N THR A 299 26.46 9.47 12.89
CA THR A 299 27.32 8.26 12.97
C THR A 299 26.64 6.92 12.67
N GLY A 300 25.33 6.91 12.40
CA GLY A 300 24.60 5.69 12.02
C GLY A 300 23.93 4.90 13.17
N LYS A 301 23.77 5.47 14.38
CA LYS A 301 23.07 4.83 15.51
C LYS A 301 21.70 4.23 15.13
N THR A 302 20.84 5.03 14.47
CA THR A 302 19.52 4.60 13.98
C THR A 302 19.62 3.48 12.94
N ALA A 303 20.68 3.45 12.12
CA ALA A 303 20.94 2.38 11.16
C ALA A 303 21.33 1.07 11.88
N LEU A 304 22.20 1.13 12.89
CA LEU A 304 22.58 -0.03 13.72
C LEU A 304 21.36 -0.65 14.43
N ALA A 305 20.48 0.19 15.00
CA ALA A 305 19.25 -0.28 15.64
C ALA A 305 18.30 -0.99 14.65
N LEU A 306 18.13 -0.44 13.44
CA LEU A 306 17.35 -1.08 12.38
C LEU A 306 18.00 -2.41 11.92
N ALA A 307 19.33 -2.44 11.83
CA ALA A 307 20.08 -3.64 11.45
C ALA A 307 19.92 -4.77 12.47
N ILE A 308 20.03 -4.47 13.77
CA ILE A 308 19.74 -5.42 14.86
C ILE A 308 18.34 -6.02 14.67
N SER A 309 17.34 -5.20 14.36
CA SER A 309 15.98 -5.70 14.12
C SER A 309 15.89 -6.65 12.91
N GLN A 310 16.61 -6.38 11.81
CA GLN A 310 16.63 -7.28 10.66
C GLN A 310 17.31 -8.61 10.99
N GLU A 311 18.40 -8.59 11.75
CA GLU A 311 19.16 -9.77 12.19
C GLU A 311 18.42 -10.64 13.22
N LEU A 312 17.52 -10.04 14.01
CA LEU A 312 16.56 -10.77 14.87
C LEU A 312 15.44 -11.41 14.05
N GLY A 313 15.05 -10.79 12.92
CA GLY A 313 14.29 -11.42 11.86
C GLY A 313 13.17 -10.53 11.28
N ALA A 314 12.84 -10.72 10.01
CA ALA A 314 11.86 -9.90 9.27
C ALA A 314 10.41 -9.89 9.81
N LYS A 315 10.11 -10.70 10.83
CA LYS A 315 8.81 -10.74 11.54
C LYS A 315 8.87 -10.22 12.99
N VAL A 316 10.02 -9.70 13.41
CA VAL A 316 10.22 -9.13 14.74
C VAL A 316 9.70 -7.68 14.73
N PRO A 317 8.80 -7.28 15.64
CA PRO A 317 8.31 -5.90 15.69
C PRO A 317 9.44 -4.91 15.97
N PHE A 318 9.56 -3.86 15.15
CA PHE A 318 10.46 -2.72 15.37
C PHE A 318 9.65 -1.47 15.68
N CYS A 319 9.83 -0.91 16.87
CA CYS A 319 9.12 0.29 17.33
C CYS A 319 10.12 1.42 17.61
N PRO A 320 10.44 2.25 16.60
CA PRO A 320 11.21 3.47 16.79
C PRO A 320 10.34 4.58 17.38
N MET A 321 10.92 5.36 18.29
CA MET A 321 10.39 6.62 18.83
C MET A 321 11.55 7.59 19.11
N VAL A 322 11.29 8.88 19.10
CA VAL A 322 12.19 9.91 19.64
C VAL A 322 11.81 10.20 21.10
N GLY A 323 12.78 10.43 21.97
CA GLY A 323 12.56 10.70 23.40
C GLY A 323 11.67 11.93 23.69
N SER A 324 11.49 12.84 22.73
CA SER A 324 10.54 13.95 22.82
C SER A 324 9.07 13.56 22.59
N GLU A 325 8.79 12.41 21.96
CA GLU A 325 7.41 11.96 21.65
C GLU A 325 6.58 11.61 22.88
N VAL A 326 7.21 11.40 24.05
CA VAL A 326 6.51 11.12 25.31
C VAL A 326 5.70 12.34 25.80
N TYR A 327 6.05 13.55 25.36
CA TYR A 327 5.36 14.77 25.76
C TYR A 327 4.10 14.98 24.92
N SER A 328 2.97 14.54 25.46
CA SER A 328 1.63 14.69 24.85
C SER A 328 0.70 15.51 25.74
N ALA A 329 -0.20 16.27 25.12
CA ALA A 329 -1.28 16.97 25.81
C ALA A 329 -2.51 16.09 26.07
N GLU A 330 -2.63 14.95 25.37
CA GLU A 330 -3.81 14.06 25.44
C GLU A 330 -3.62 12.87 26.40
N VAL A 331 -2.39 12.42 26.60
CA VAL A 331 -2.05 11.20 27.37
C VAL A 331 -0.77 11.39 28.18
N LYS A 332 -0.68 10.75 29.34
CA LYS A 332 0.54 10.77 30.17
C LYS A 332 1.77 10.22 29.43
N LYS A 333 2.93 10.79 29.73
CA LYS A 333 4.24 10.35 29.20
C LYS A 333 4.57 8.88 29.47
N THR A 334 4.18 8.36 30.63
CA THR A 334 4.30 6.93 30.97
C THR A 334 3.40 6.05 30.10
N GLU A 335 2.22 6.54 29.72
CA GLU A 335 1.30 5.81 28.84
C GLU A 335 1.83 5.74 27.40
N VAL A 336 2.46 6.81 26.89
CA VAL A 336 3.15 6.78 25.58
C VAL A 336 4.28 5.74 25.58
N LEU A 337 5.11 5.68 26.64
CA LEU A 337 6.15 4.66 26.77
C LEU A 337 5.54 3.24 26.84
N ALA A 338 4.47 3.05 27.61
CA ALA A 338 3.78 1.78 27.70
C ALA A 338 3.20 1.33 26.35
N GLU A 339 2.60 2.24 25.57
CA GLU A 339 2.09 1.97 24.21
C GLU A 339 3.21 1.45 23.29
N VAL A 340 4.38 2.10 23.29
CA VAL A 340 5.54 1.70 22.47
C VAL A 340 6.04 0.31 22.87
N PHE A 341 6.17 0.02 24.18
CA PHE A 341 6.56 -1.30 24.66
C PHE A 341 5.53 -2.38 24.29
N ARG A 342 4.23 -2.10 24.40
CA ARG A 342 3.15 -3.01 24.03
C ARG A 342 3.14 -3.32 22.53
N ARG A 343 3.39 -2.34 21.68
CA ARG A 343 3.52 -2.50 20.23
C ARG A 343 4.78 -3.29 19.82
N ALA A 344 5.84 -3.25 20.63
CA ALA A 344 7.04 -4.04 20.41
C ALA A 344 6.92 -5.51 20.86
N ILE A 345 5.93 -5.89 21.67
CA ILE A 345 5.73 -7.29 22.07
C ILE A 345 4.78 -7.98 21.09
N GLY A 346 5.34 -8.85 20.24
CA GLY A 346 4.59 -9.66 19.30
C GLY A 346 4.07 -10.96 19.92
N LEU A 347 2.92 -11.41 19.43
CA LEU A 347 2.28 -12.68 19.76
C LEU A 347 1.97 -13.41 18.45
N ARG A 348 2.60 -14.57 18.26
CA ARG A 348 2.37 -15.47 17.12
C ARG A 348 1.35 -16.53 17.53
N ILE A 349 0.10 -16.33 17.15
CA ILE A 349 -0.99 -17.27 17.39
C ILE A 349 -0.99 -18.32 16.26
N LYS A 350 -0.97 -19.60 16.63
CA LYS A 350 -0.99 -20.75 15.71
C LYS A 350 -2.31 -21.49 15.90
N GLU A 351 -3.31 -21.14 15.09
CA GLU A 351 -4.64 -21.74 15.17
C GLU A 351 -4.81 -22.79 14.07
N THR A 352 -5.29 -23.98 14.41
CA THR A 352 -5.66 -25.00 13.41
C THR A 352 -7.16 -24.98 13.21
N LYS A 353 -7.63 -24.44 12.08
CA LYS A 353 -9.05 -24.42 11.72
C LYS A 353 -9.41 -25.63 10.86
N GLU A 354 -10.54 -26.26 11.18
CA GLU A 354 -11.18 -27.22 10.28
C GLU A 354 -12.02 -26.46 9.26
N VAL A 355 -11.73 -26.67 7.98
CA VAL A 355 -12.28 -25.87 6.88
C VAL A 355 -12.80 -26.76 5.78
N TYR A 356 -13.94 -26.35 5.22
CA TYR A 356 -14.49 -26.88 3.99
C TYR A 356 -14.23 -25.87 2.88
N GLU A 357 -13.47 -26.25 1.86
CA GLU A 357 -13.09 -25.39 0.74
C GLU A 357 -13.40 -26.09 -0.58
N GLY A 358 -14.20 -25.45 -1.45
CA GLY A 358 -14.62 -26.06 -2.71
C GLY A 358 -15.53 -25.16 -3.55
N GLU A 359 -15.68 -25.54 -4.82
CA GLU A 359 -16.75 -25.06 -5.71
C GLU A 359 -18.10 -25.57 -5.19
N LEU A 360 -19.05 -24.65 -4.99
CA LEU A 360 -20.42 -24.94 -4.60
C LEU A 360 -21.20 -25.54 -5.78
N THR A 361 -21.47 -26.84 -5.77
CA THR A 361 -22.19 -27.55 -6.85
C THR A 361 -23.69 -27.63 -6.62
N GLU A 362 -24.14 -27.50 -5.37
CA GLU A 362 -25.53 -27.60 -4.95
C GLU A 362 -25.78 -26.69 -3.74
N LEU A 363 -26.96 -26.06 -3.68
CA LEU A 363 -27.44 -25.25 -2.56
C LEU A 363 -28.95 -25.45 -2.44
N THR A 364 -29.37 -26.40 -1.61
CA THR A 364 -30.77 -26.83 -1.48
C THR A 364 -31.25 -26.66 -0.03
N PRO A 365 -32.05 -25.62 0.28
CA PRO A 365 -32.64 -25.48 1.62
C PRO A 365 -33.77 -26.50 1.83
N THR A 366 -33.82 -27.13 3.02
CA THR A 366 -34.88 -28.08 3.38
C THR A 366 -35.87 -27.43 4.33
N GLU A 367 -37.08 -27.18 3.85
CA GLU A 367 -38.17 -26.58 4.63
C GLU A 367 -38.87 -27.61 5.54
N SER A 368 -39.24 -27.20 6.75
CA SER A 368 -40.13 -27.93 7.66
C SER A 368 -41.32 -27.05 8.08
N GLU A 369 -42.40 -27.67 8.53
CA GLU A 369 -43.51 -26.94 9.16
C GLU A 369 -43.05 -26.36 10.50
N ASN A 370 -43.44 -25.12 10.80
CA ASN A 370 -43.02 -24.42 12.01
C ASN A 370 -43.84 -24.87 13.23
N PRO A 371 -43.23 -25.55 14.23
CA PRO A 371 -43.98 -26.10 15.37
C PRO A 371 -44.68 -25.06 16.25
N LEU A 372 -44.28 -23.79 16.16
CA LEU A 372 -44.72 -22.71 17.05
C LEU A 372 -45.87 -21.85 16.51
N SER A 373 -46.13 -21.84 15.20
CA SER A 373 -47.11 -20.93 14.59
C SER A 373 -48.18 -21.59 13.74
N GLY A 374 -47.98 -22.82 13.24
CA GLY A 374 -48.90 -23.49 12.30
C GLY A 374 -49.08 -22.79 10.94
N TYR A 375 -48.46 -21.62 10.76
CA TYR A 375 -48.45 -20.79 9.56
C TYR A 375 -47.02 -20.40 9.23
N GLY A 376 -46.60 -20.72 8.00
CA GLY A 376 -45.26 -20.49 7.50
C GLY A 376 -44.37 -21.74 7.60
N LYS A 377 -43.61 -21.97 6.53
CA LYS A 377 -42.52 -22.95 6.53
C LYS A 377 -41.25 -22.29 7.05
N THR A 378 -40.46 -23.03 7.83
CA THR A 378 -39.14 -22.60 8.31
C THR A 378 -38.05 -23.45 7.68
N ILE A 379 -36.89 -22.87 7.37
CA ILE A 379 -35.74 -23.64 6.89
C ILE A 379 -35.18 -24.43 8.07
N SER A 380 -35.18 -25.77 7.95
CA SER A 380 -34.71 -26.67 9.01
C SER A 380 -33.21 -26.91 8.95
N ASN A 381 -32.67 -27.04 7.73
CA ASN A 381 -31.26 -27.27 7.40
C ASN A 381 -31.03 -26.83 5.94
N VAL A 382 -29.77 -26.75 5.51
CA VAL A 382 -29.41 -26.58 4.10
C VAL A 382 -28.42 -27.64 3.66
N VAL A 383 -28.72 -28.29 2.54
CA VAL A 383 -27.80 -29.21 1.86
C VAL A 383 -26.93 -28.41 0.91
N ILE A 384 -25.60 -28.54 1.04
CA ILE A 384 -24.66 -28.01 0.05
C ILE A 384 -23.79 -29.12 -0.53
N GLY A 385 -23.47 -29.01 -1.82
CA GLY A 385 -22.45 -29.82 -2.48
C GLY A 385 -21.18 -29.00 -2.66
N LEU A 386 -20.03 -29.52 -2.24
CA LEU A 386 -18.72 -28.90 -2.44
C LEU A 386 -17.80 -29.80 -3.26
N LYS A 387 -17.03 -29.20 -4.17
CA LYS A 387 -16.16 -29.89 -5.13
C LYS A 387 -14.75 -29.31 -5.15
N THR A 388 -13.76 -30.20 -5.16
CA THR A 388 -12.34 -29.87 -5.39
C THR A 388 -11.79 -30.73 -6.54
N VAL A 389 -10.51 -30.52 -6.88
CA VAL A 389 -9.80 -31.36 -7.86
C VAL A 389 -9.71 -32.83 -7.42
N LYS A 390 -9.72 -33.13 -6.11
CA LYS A 390 -9.63 -34.52 -5.61
C LYS A 390 -10.98 -35.23 -5.46
N GLY A 391 -12.10 -34.51 -5.34
CA GLY A 391 -13.40 -35.14 -5.15
C GLY A 391 -14.52 -34.18 -4.74
N THR A 392 -15.70 -34.74 -4.52
CA THR A 392 -16.92 -34.03 -4.11
C THR A 392 -17.39 -34.50 -2.73
N LYS A 393 -18.01 -33.61 -1.97
CA LYS A 393 -18.63 -33.94 -0.67
C LYS A 393 -19.91 -33.12 -0.49
N GLN A 394 -21.03 -33.78 -0.22
CA GLN A 394 -22.25 -33.12 0.26
C GLN A 394 -22.19 -32.93 1.78
N LEU A 395 -22.74 -31.83 2.26
CA LEU A 395 -22.79 -31.44 3.66
C LEU A 395 -24.22 -31.00 3.99
N ARG A 396 -24.66 -31.26 5.23
CA ARG A 396 -25.85 -30.64 5.82
C ARG A 396 -25.39 -29.58 6.81
N LEU A 397 -25.92 -28.37 6.66
CA LEU A 397 -25.53 -27.18 7.39
C LEU A 397 -26.72 -26.55 8.12
N ASP A 398 -26.42 -25.86 9.21
CA ASP A 398 -27.37 -25.11 10.02
C ASP A 398 -28.02 -23.95 9.23
N PRO A 399 -29.30 -23.60 9.46
CA PRO A 399 -29.98 -22.47 8.81
C PRO A 399 -29.24 -21.13 8.93
N GLY A 400 -28.51 -20.84 10.01
CA GLY A 400 -27.73 -19.60 10.14
C GLY A 400 -26.59 -19.47 9.13
N ILE A 401 -26.10 -20.59 8.61
CA ILE A 401 -25.10 -20.59 7.54
C ILE A 401 -25.74 -20.17 6.20
N TYR A 402 -27.01 -20.50 5.97
CA TYR A 402 -27.76 -20.06 4.79
C TYR A 402 -27.97 -18.55 4.77
N GLU A 403 -28.28 -17.93 5.91
CA GLU A 403 -28.34 -16.48 6.02
C GLU A 403 -27.00 -15.81 5.67
N SER A 404 -25.88 -16.43 6.08
CA SER A 404 -24.53 -15.97 5.74
C SER A 404 -24.23 -16.11 4.23
N ILE A 405 -24.63 -17.22 3.61
CA ILE A 405 -24.55 -17.46 2.15
C ILE A 405 -25.36 -16.41 1.39
N LEU A 406 -26.60 -16.13 1.81
CA LEU A 406 -27.44 -15.09 1.20
C LEU A 406 -26.84 -13.68 1.36
N LYS A 407 -26.30 -13.37 2.54
CA LYS A 407 -25.66 -12.07 2.84
C LYS A 407 -24.41 -11.82 2.00
N GLU A 408 -23.60 -12.84 1.76
CA GLU A 408 -22.45 -12.77 0.85
C GLU A 408 -22.82 -12.92 -0.63
N LYS A 409 -24.10 -13.15 -0.97
CA LYS A 409 -24.60 -13.42 -2.32
C LYS A 409 -23.91 -14.61 -3.01
N ILE A 410 -23.62 -15.65 -2.24
CA ILE A 410 -22.98 -16.87 -2.74
C ILE A 410 -23.97 -17.70 -3.57
N VAL A 411 -23.54 -18.13 -4.74
CA VAL A 411 -24.35 -18.87 -5.71
C VAL A 411 -23.64 -20.12 -6.21
N VAL A 412 -24.40 -21.11 -6.69
CA VAL A 412 -23.86 -22.35 -7.29
C VAL A 412 -22.88 -21.99 -8.41
N GLY A 413 -21.68 -22.57 -8.34
CA GLY A 413 -20.51 -22.26 -9.17
C GLY A 413 -19.47 -21.36 -8.49
N ASP A 414 -19.71 -20.85 -7.28
CA ASP A 414 -18.71 -20.10 -6.51
C ASP A 414 -17.74 -21.02 -5.76
N VAL A 415 -16.47 -20.66 -5.71
CA VAL A 415 -15.51 -21.25 -4.76
C VAL A 415 -15.68 -20.56 -3.41
N VAL A 416 -15.99 -21.36 -2.39
CA VAL A 416 -16.25 -20.89 -1.03
C VAL A 416 -15.31 -21.54 -0.03
N TYR A 417 -15.10 -20.83 1.07
CA TYR A 417 -14.43 -21.29 2.28
C TYR A 417 -15.44 -21.25 3.43
N ILE A 418 -15.64 -22.36 4.12
CA ILE A 418 -16.55 -22.48 5.27
C ILE A 418 -15.73 -22.97 6.46
N GLU A 419 -15.75 -22.22 7.55
CA GLU A 419 -15.15 -22.65 8.82
C GLU A 419 -16.12 -23.57 9.58
N ALA A 420 -15.67 -24.78 9.93
CA ALA A 420 -16.54 -25.82 10.49
C ALA A 420 -17.14 -25.46 11.86
N ASN A 421 -16.41 -24.71 12.68
CA ASN A 421 -16.79 -24.41 14.06
C ASN A 421 -17.68 -23.16 14.19
N THR A 422 -17.47 -22.15 13.34
CA THR A 422 -18.17 -20.85 13.42
C THR A 422 -19.32 -20.73 12.41
N GLY A 423 -19.38 -21.64 11.42
CA GLY A 423 -20.30 -21.51 10.29
C GLY A 423 -19.96 -20.33 9.36
N ALA A 424 -18.86 -19.62 9.60
CA ALA A 424 -18.48 -18.45 8.83
C ALA A 424 -18.10 -18.87 7.40
N VAL A 425 -18.90 -18.41 6.44
CA VAL A 425 -18.65 -18.58 5.00
C VAL A 425 -17.93 -17.36 4.47
N LYS A 426 -16.99 -17.57 3.55
CA LYS A 426 -16.36 -16.54 2.72
C LYS A 426 -16.36 -16.93 1.25
N ARG A 427 -16.90 -16.07 0.40
CA ARG A 427 -16.79 -16.17 -1.06
C ARG A 427 -15.36 -15.89 -1.49
N VAL A 428 -14.69 -16.86 -2.11
CA VAL A 428 -13.33 -16.70 -2.66
C VAL A 428 -13.39 -16.12 -4.08
N GLY A 429 -14.38 -16.53 -4.86
CA GLY A 429 -14.66 -16.03 -6.21
C GLY A 429 -15.49 -17.04 -7.02
N ARG A 430 -15.68 -16.76 -8.30
CA ARG A 430 -16.40 -17.65 -9.24
C ARG A 430 -15.47 -18.77 -9.70
N SER A 431 -15.94 -20.02 -9.82
CA SER A 431 -15.10 -21.10 -10.35
C SER A 431 -14.80 -20.89 -11.83
N ASP A 432 -13.54 -21.11 -12.24
CA ASP A 432 -13.09 -21.09 -13.65
C ASP A 432 -13.97 -21.95 -14.58
N ALA A 433 -14.63 -22.99 -14.05
CA ALA A 433 -15.54 -23.85 -14.82
C ALA A 433 -16.77 -23.09 -15.37
N TYR A 434 -17.17 -21.98 -14.73
CA TYR A 434 -18.33 -21.16 -15.10
C TYR A 434 -17.93 -19.89 -15.88
N ALA A 435 -16.64 -19.69 -16.18
CA ALA A 435 -16.14 -18.55 -16.96
C ALA A 435 -16.63 -18.53 -18.44
N SER A 436 -17.32 -19.59 -18.87
CA SER A 436 -17.92 -19.75 -20.20
C SER A 436 -19.42 -19.43 -20.25
N ALA A 437 -20.07 -19.16 -19.11
CA ALA A 437 -21.48 -18.82 -19.06
C ALA A 437 -21.74 -17.36 -19.46
N PHE A 438 -22.98 -17.07 -19.86
CA PHE A 438 -23.48 -15.83 -20.48
C PHE A 438 -23.51 -14.60 -19.54
N ASP A 439 -22.60 -14.50 -18.59
CA ASP A 439 -22.61 -13.46 -17.57
C ASP A 439 -21.81 -12.20 -17.99
N LEU A 440 -22.42 -11.05 -17.71
CA LEU A 440 -21.84 -9.72 -17.87
C LEU A 440 -21.24 -9.22 -16.54
N GLU A 441 -21.40 -9.96 -15.45
CA GLU A 441 -20.87 -9.60 -14.13
C GLU A 441 -19.34 -9.74 -14.03
N SER A 442 -18.70 -8.73 -13.44
CA SER A 442 -17.25 -8.61 -13.32
C SER A 442 -16.70 -9.38 -12.11
N ASP A 443 -16.93 -10.69 -12.08
CA ASP A 443 -16.55 -11.55 -10.97
C ASP A 443 -15.06 -11.97 -11.00
N THR A 444 -14.46 -12.12 -9.82
CA THR A 444 -13.11 -12.68 -9.68
C THR A 444 -13.16 -14.19 -9.90
N TYR A 445 -12.60 -14.67 -11.01
CA TYR A 445 -12.51 -16.10 -11.28
C TYR A 445 -11.33 -16.74 -10.54
N VAL A 446 -11.55 -17.94 -10.00
CA VAL A 446 -10.58 -18.72 -9.24
C VAL A 446 -10.63 -20.20 -9.62
N PRO A 447 -9.47 -20.88 -9.67
CA PRO A 447 -9.41 -22.30 -10.00
C PRO A 447 -10.00 -23.16 -8.88
N LEU A 448 -10.53 -24.32 -9.27
CA LEU A 448 -10.94 -25.39 -8.36
C LEU A 448 -9.84 -25.67 -7.30
N PRO A 449 -10.17 -25.67 -6.00
CA PRO A 449 -9.19 -25.91 -4.94
C PRO A 449 -8.46 -27.25 -5.12
N LYS A 450 -7.14 -27.23 -4.86
CA LYS A 450 -6.31 -28.44 -4.81
C LYS A 450 -6.39 -29.05 -3.41
N GLY A 451 -6.50 -30.39 -3.36
CA GLY A 451 -6.65 -31.13 -2.10
C GLY A 451 -8.09 -31.60 -1.86
N GLU A 452 -8.34 -32.10 -0.66
CA GLU A 452 -9.66 -32.56 -0.23
C GLU A 452 -10.59 -31.38 0.12
N VAL A 453 -11.90 -31.61 -0.02
CA VAL A 453 -12.94 -30.63 0.34
C VAL A 453 -12.82 -30.24 1.81
N HIS A 454 -12.67 -31.23 2.70
CA HIS A 454 -12.44 -31.04 4.12
C HIS A 454 -10.94 -31.09 4.41
N LYS A 455 -10.38 -30.07 5.05
CA LYS A 455 -8.96 -30.03 5.41
C LYS A 455 -8.73 -29.25 6.71
N LYS A 456 -7.66 -29.58 7.41
CA LYS A 456 -7.18 -28.78 8.55
C LYS A 456 -6.19 -27.74 8.04
N LYS A 457 -6.50 -26.46 8.21
CA LYS A 457 -5.65 -25.34 7.78
C LYS A 457 -5.04 -24.69 9.01
N GLN A 458 -3.71 -24.75 9.12
CA GLN A 458 -2.98 -23.95 10.10
C GLN A 458 -2.95 -22.49 9.63
N LEU A 459 -3.47 -21.61 10.47
CA LEU A 459 -3.37 -20.16 10.32
C LEU A 459 -2.38 -19.66 11.36
N VAL A 460 -1.38 -18.91 10.90
CA VAL A 460 -0.43 -18.21 11.76
C VAL A 460 -0.74 -16.74 11.68
N GLN A 461 -1.20 -16.16 12.79
CA GLN A 461 -1.49 -14.74 12.89
C GLN A 461 -0.48 -14.10 13.85
N ASP A 462 0.27 -13.11 13.34
CA ASP A 462 1.17 -12.28 14.11
C ASP A 462 0.38 -11.01 14.55
N VAL A 463 0.26 -10.77 15.86
CA VAL A 463 -0.49 -9.63 16.48
C VAL A 463 0.36 -9.04 17.60
N THR A 464 0.35 -7.73 17.86
CA THR A 464 1.07 -7.13 18.99
C THR A 464 0.18 -7.02 20.24
N LEU A 465 0.77 -6.93 21.44
CA LEU A 465 0.00 -6.61 22.64
C LEU A 465 -0.65 -5.23 22.55
N GLY A 466 -0.04 -4.29 21.83
CA GLY A 466 -0.63 -2.97 21.55
C GLY A 466 -1.92 -3.06 20.74
N ASP A 467 -1.98 -3.95 19.74
CA ASP A 467 -3.19 -4.18 18.95
C ASP A 467 -4.31 -4.79 19.80
N LEU A 468 -3.98 -5.74 20.68
CA LEU A 468 -4.94 -6.34 21.62
C LEU A 468 -5.44 -5.33 22.65
N ASP A 469 -4.54 -4.56 23.26
CA ASP A 469 -4.90 -3.50 24.22
C ASP A 469 -5.82 -2.46 23.55
N ALA A 470 -5.51 -2.03 22.32
CA ALA A 470 -6.33 -1.07 21.57
C ALA A 470 -7.69 -1.64 21.14
N ALA A 471 -7.76 -2.88 20.66
CA ALA A 471 -9.01 -3.53 20.24
C ALA A 471 -9.98 -3.77 21.41
N ASN A 472 -9.46 -4.06 22.61
CA ASN A 472 -10.30 -4.20 23.80
C ASN A 472 -10.67 -2.83 24.41
N ALA A 473 -9.79 -1.82 24.34
CA ALA A 473 -10.10 -0.46 24.78
C ALA A 473 -11.15 0.23 23.88
N ARG A 474 -11.23 -0.17 22.59
CA ARG A 474 -12.19 0.35 21.61
C ARG A 474 -12.77 -0.79 20.77
N PRO A 475 -13.88 -1.41 21.19
CA PRO A 475 -14.54 -2.48 20.44
C PRO A 475 -14.99 -2.01 19.05
N SER A 476 -14.21 -2.35 18.02
CA SER A 476 -14.46 -2.02 16.63
C SER A 476 -15.48 -2.98 16.01
N GLY A 477 -16.77 -2.79 16.33
CA GLY A 477 -17.83 -3.63 15.76
C GLY A 477 -19.22 -3.54 16.39
N GLY A 478 -19.49 -2.53 17.23
CA GLY A 478 -20.85 -2.29 17.71
C GLY A 478 -21.80 -2.00 16.55
N GLN A 479 -23.02 -2.56 16.60
CA GLN A 479 -24.11 -2.16 15.70
C GLN A 479 -24.81 -0.88 16.17
N ASP A 480 -24.52 -0.41 17.38
CA ASP A 480 -25.13 0.77 17.97
C ASP A 480 -24.67 2.06 17.30
N VAL A 481 -25.64 2.95 17.05
CA VAL A 481 -25.46 4.27 16.42
C VAL A 481 -24.32 5.07 17.06
N LEU A 482 -24.17 4.99 18.39
CA LEU A 482 -23.12 5.67 19.14
C LEU A 482 -21.71 5.19 18.78
N SER A 483 -21.54 3.89 18.52
CA SER A 483 -20.25 3.31 18.11
C SER A 483 -19.88 3.66 16.67
N VAL A 484 -20.87 3.79 15.79
CA VAL A 484 -20.69 4.29 14.41
C VAL A 484 -20.33 5.78 14.41
N MET A 485 -20.98 6.60 15.24
CA MET A 485 -20.61 8.02 15.41
C MET A 485 -19.20 8.18 15.99
N GLY A 486 -18.80 7.32 16.94
CA GLY A 486 -17.45 7.29 17.50
C GLY A 486 -16.34 6.95 16.51
N GLN A 487 -16.66 6.28 15.40
CA GLN A 487 -15.73 6.03 14.28
C GLN A 487 -15.65 7.18 13.27
N LEU A 488 -16.68 8.04 13.22
CA LEU A 488 -16.74 9.21 12.33
C LEU A 488 -16.12 10.47 12.94
N VAL A 489 -16.10 10.58 14.27
CA VAL A 489 -15.39 11.65 14.99
C VAL A 489 -13.89 11.33 15.06
N LYS A 490 -13.06 12.33 14.75
CA LYS A 490 -11.59 12.22 14.79
C LYS A 490 -11.15 11.70 16.16
N SER A 491 -10.52 10.54 16.20
CA SER A 491 -10.33 9.82 17.47
C SER A 491 -9.08 10.31 18.22
N ASN A 492 -9.29 11.09 19.29
CA ASN A 492 -8.24 11.48 20.25
C ASN A 492 -7.54 10.23 20.81
N ARG A 493 -6.30 10.31 21.29
CA ARG A 493 -5.68 9.21 22.06
C ARG A 493 -6.41 9.03 23.40
N THR A 494 -6.55 7.79 23.84
CA THR A 494 -7.16 7.44 25.14
C THR A 494 -6.21 6.57 25.92
N GLU A 495 -5.98 6.90 27.19
CA GLU A 495 -5.16 6.08 28.09
C GLU A 495 -5.78 4.70 28.32
N ILE A 496 -4.97 3.64 28.28
CA ILE A 496 -5.40 2.28 28.50
C ILE A 496 -5.22 1.94 29.99
N THR A 497 -6.32 1.56 30.65
CA THR A 497 -6.28 1.30 32.09
C THR A 497 -5.42 0.08 32.45
N GLU A 498 -4.71 0.17 33.57
CA GLU A 498 -3.89 -0.95 34.08
C GLU A 498 -4.72 -2.17 34.51
N LYS A 499 -6.04 -2.01 34.69
CA LYS A 499 -6.96 -3.16 34.86
C LYS A 499 -7.07 -3.94 33.54
N LEU A 500 -7.33 -3.26 32.44
CA LEU A 500 -7.47 -3.88 31.12
C LEU A 500 -6.16 -4.56 30.69
N ARG A 501 -5.00 -3.91 30.89
CA ARG A 501 -3.68 -4.51 30.63
C ARG A 501 -3.43 -5.80 31.39
N ARG A 502 -3.88 -5.89 32.65
CA ARG A 502 -3.77 -7.12 33.46
C ARG A 502 -4.71 -8.22 32.98
N GLU A 503 -5.90 -7.87 32.50
CA GLU A 503 -6.85 -8.82 31.89
C GLU A 503 -6.31 -9.37 30.56
N VAL A 504 -5.81 -8.51 29.66
CA VAL A 504 -5.15 -8.92 28.41
C VAL A 504 -3.93 -9.80 28.70
N ASN A 505 -3.06 -9.42 29.64
CA ASN A 505 -1.91 -10.24 30.03
C ASN A 505 -2.31 -11.63 30.56
N LYS A 506 -3.40 -11.72 31.32
CA LYS A 506 -3.92 -13.00 31.84
C LYS A 506 -4.40 -13.90 30.69
N VAL A 507 -5.10 -13.35 29.70
CA VAL A 507 -5.57 -14.09 28.52
C VAL A 507 -4.38 -14.54 27.65
N VAL A 508 -3.44 -13.66 27.37
CA VAL A 508 -2.22 -13.97 26.59
C VAL A 508 -1.40 -15.06 27.27
N LYS A 509 -1.20 -14.97 28.59
CA LYS A 509 -0.54 -16.04 29.36
C LYS A 509 -1.28 -17.38 29.19
N GLY A 510 -2.61 -17.38 29.24
CA GLY A 510 -3.40 -18.58 28.98
C GLY A 510 -3.11 -19.21 27.61
N TYR A 511 -3.02 -18.42 26.54
CA TYR A 511 -2.68 -18.93 25.20
C TYR A 511 -1.23 -19.45 25.09
N VAL A 512 -0.29 -18.85 25.82
CA VAL A 512 1.11 -19.30 25.87
C VAL A 512 1.24 -20.60 26.67
N ASP A 513 0.62 -20.67 27.85
CA ASP A 513 0.61 -21.86 28.71
C ASP A 513 -0.08 -23.06 28.02
N GLN A 514 -1.07 -22.81 27.14
CA GLN A 514 -1.73 -23.82 26.29
C GLN A 514 -0.94 -24.18 25.01
N GLY A 515 0.17 -23.50 24.70
CA GLY A 515 0.93 -23.70 23.47
C GLY A 515 0.25 -23.20 22.18
N VAL A 516 -0.85 -22.47 22.30
CA VAL A 516 -1.61 -21.88 21.16
C VAL A 516 -0.90 -20.65 20.60
N ALA A 517 -0.17 -19.92 21.45
CA ALA A 517 0.55 -18.72 21.05
C ALA A 517 2.01 -18.71 21.53
N GLU A 518 2.87 -18.07 20.74
CA GLU A 518 4.30 -17.91 21.00
C GLU A 518 4.64 -16.41 21.11
N VAL A 519 5.30 -16.00 22.20
CA VAL A 519 5.71 -14.61 22.39
C VAL A 519 6.97 -14.33 21.57
N VAL A 520 6.92 -13.29 20.74
CA VAL A 520 8.04 -12.80 19.94
C VAL A 520 8.47 -11.44 20.49
N PRO A 521 9.53 -11.36 21.30
CA PRO A 521 10.01 -10.08 21.81
C PRO A 521 10.58 -9.25 20.64
N GLY A 522 10.04 -8.05 20.44
CA GLY A 522 10.52 -7.10 19.45
C GLY A 522 11.65 -6.22 19.95
N VAL A 523 11.85 -5.12 19.24
CA VAL A 523 12.86 -4.09 19.52
C VAL A 523 12.16 -2.74 19.71
N VAL A 524 12.39 -2.11 20.86
CA VAL A 524 12.07 -0.69 21.09
C VAL A 524 13.34 0.11 20.84
N PHE A 525 13.27 1.10 19.94
CA PHE A 525 14.37 2.03 19.69
C PHE A 525 13.97 3.44 20.13
N ILE A 526 14.68 4.00 21.11
CA ILE A 526 14.47 5.36 21.61
C ILE A 526 15.64 6.24 21.17
N ASP A 527 15.44 7.05 20.13
CA ASP A 527 16.41 8.08 19.73
C ASP A 527 16.35 9.29 20.66
N GLU A 528 17.44 10.05 20.74
CA GLU A 528 17.58 11.22 21.61
C GLU A 528 17.12 10.98 23.07
N VAL A 529 17.49 9.84 23.66
CA VAL A 529 17.01 9.39 24.98
C VAL A 529 17.23 10.42 26.11
N HIS A 530 18.23 11.29 25.97
CA HIS A 530 18.53 12.41 26.86
C HIS A 530 17.42 13.49 26.93
N MET A 531 16.40 13.39 26.07
CA MET A 531 15.21 14.24 26.08
C MET A 531 14.14 13.75 27.06
N LEU A 532 14.22 12.49 27.53
CA LEU A 532 13.37 11.95 28.59
C LEU A 532 13.70 12.56 29.96
N ASP A 533 12.71 12.57 30.85
CA ASP A 533 12.87 13.01 32.23
C ASP A 533 12.98 11.84 33.23
N ILE A 534 13.31 12.18 34.49
CA ILE A 534 13.55 11.23 35.57
C ILE A 534 12.35 10.28 35.83
N GLU A 535 11.12 10.74 35.66
CA GLU A 535 9.92 9.89 35.80
C GLU A 535 9.81 8.88 34.64
N CYS A 536 10.13 9.31 33.40
CA CYS A 536 10.22 8.43 32.26
C CYS A 536 11.30 7.35 32.46
N PHE A 537 12.47 7.71 32.99
CA PHE A 537 13.54 6.75 33.31
C PHE A 537 13.13 5.79 34.43
N THR A 538 12.45 6.28 35.47
CA THR A 538 11.93 5.46 36.57
C THR A 538 10.92 4.42 36.05
N TYR A 539 10.02 4.83 35.15
CA TYR A 539 9.07 3.93 34.51
C TYR A 539 9.74 2.96 33.52
N LEU A 540 10.78 3.39 32.82
CA LEU A 540 11.56 2.56 31.90
C LEU A 540 12.27 1.40 32.63
N ASN A 541 12.81 1.63 33.83
CA ASN A 541 13.36 0.56 34.67
C ASN A 541 12.29 -0.50 35.03
N LEU A 542 11.09 -0.07 35.42
CA LEU A 542 9.98 -0.97 35.72
C LEU A 542 9.56 -1.80 34.49
N LEU A 543 9.57 -1.21 33.29
CA LEU A 543 9.27 -1.91 32.05
C LEU A 543 10.37 -2.92 31.66
N LEU A 544 11.65 -2.61 31.92
CA LEU A 544 12.79 -3.52 31.68
C LEU A 544 12.77 -4.74 32.60
N GLU A 545 12.21 -4.63 33.81
CA GLU A 545 12.08 -5.74 34.76
C GLU A 545 10.96 -6.74 34.39
N SER A 546 10.15 -6.43 33.38
CA SER A 546 9.13 -7.34 32.86
C SER A 546 9.74 -8.58 32.20
N PRO A 547 9.29 -9.81 32.49
CA PRO A 547 9.79 -11.02 31.84
C PRO A 547 9.43 -11.11 30.34
N MET A 548 8.53 -10.24 29.87
CA MET A 548 8.15 -10.10 28.46
C MET A 548 8.71 -8.81 27.83
N ALA A 549 9.69 -8.16 28.48
CA ALA A 549 10.29 -6.93 27.96
C ALA A 549 10.87 -7.14 26.54
N PRO A 550 10.58 -6.25 25.58
CA PRO A 550 11.27 -6.23 24.30
C PRO A 550 12.74 -5.82 24.48
N THR A 551 13.57 -6.05 23.46
CA THR A 551 14.95 -5.55 23.47
C THR A 551 14.93 -4.03 23.37
N VAL A 552 15.46 -3.33 24.37
CA VAL A 552 15.49 -1.86 24.40
C VAL A 552 16.83 -1.36 23.88
N ILE A 553 16.79 -0.53 22.84
CA ILE A 553 17.94 0.17 22.27
C ILE A 553 17.71 1.67 22.48
N LEU A 554 18.59 2.31 23.23
CA LEU A 554 18.61 3.73 23.51
C LEU A 554 19.69 4.37 22.62
N ALA A 555 19.46 5.57 22.08
CA ALA A 555 20.48 6.33 21.36
C ALA A 555 20.65 7.74 21.93
N THR A 556 21.91 8.17 22.00
CA THR A 556 22.29 9.50 22.49
C THR A 556 23.41 10.11 21.65
N ASN A 557 23.36 11.44 21.55
CA ASN A 557 24.40 12.28 20.96
C ASN A 557 25.05 13.23 21.98
N ARG A 558 24.66 13.15 23.27
CA ARG A 558 25.21 14.00 24.34
C ARG A 558 26.25 13.26 25.18
N GLY A 559 27.28 13.99 25.60
CA GLY A 559 28.36 13.50 26.47
C GLY A 559 27.97 13.52 27.95
N ARG A 560 27.89 14.70 28.55
CA ARG A 560 27.35 14.93 29.90
C ARG A 560 26.22 15.96 29.81
N SER A 561 25.09 15.71 30.47
CA SER A 561 23.95 16.65 30.47
C SER A 561 23.08 16.47 31.70
N LEU A 562 22.33 17.52 32.05
CA LEU A 562 21.31 17.50 33.08
C LEU A 562 20.26 16.41 32.75
N VAL A 563 19.93 15.56 33.72
CA VAL A 563 18.77 14.67 33.66
C VAL A 563 17.52 15.53 33.78
N ARG A 564 16.66 15.52 32.76
CA ARG A 564 15.45 16.37 32.76
C ARG A 564 14.51 16.01 33.91
N GLY A 565 13.81 17.02 34.44
CA GLY A 565 13.01 16.88 35.66
C GLY A 565 13.83 16.93 36.96
N THR A 566 15.16 17.08 36.88
CA THR A 566 16.02 17.39 38.03
C THR A 566 16.60 18.81 37.90
N THR A 567 17.03 19.39 39.02
CA THR A 567 17.64 20.73 39.09
C THR A 567 19.13 20.74 38.77
N ASP A 568 19.85 19.70 39.19
CA ASP A 568 21.30 19.71 39.35
C ASP A 568 21.97 18.35 39.08
N VAL A 569 21.22 17.31 38.70
CA VAL A 569 21.75 15.96 38.43
C VAL A 569 22.33 15.88 37.01
N TYR A 570 23.62 16.20 36.87
CA TYR A 570 24.37 16.07 35.61
C TYR A 570 25.04 14.70 35.46
N SER A 571 24.40 13.82 34.70
CA SER A 571 24.89 12.46 34.43
C SER A 571 25.53 12.31 33.03
N ALA A 572 26.28 11.23 32.84
CA ALA A 572 26.70 10.79 31.51
C ALA A 572 25.46 10.52 30.65
N HIS A 573 25.53 10.95 29.39
CA HIS A 573 24.49 10.82 28.37
C HIS A 573 23.11 11.42 28.70
N GLY A 574 22.96 12.13 29.84
CA GLY A 574 21.66 12.57 30.34
C GLY A 574 20.80 11.43 30.92
N ILE A 575 21.40 10.29 31.24
CA ILE A 575 20.73 9.08 31.73
C ILE A 575 21.06 8.89 33.22
N PRO A 576 20.08 8.65 34.11
CA PRO A 576 20.32 8.29 35.51
C PRO A 576 21.29 7.11 35.67
N SER A 577 22.13 7.13 36.71
CA SER A 577 23.19 6.12 36.90
C SER A 577 22.65 4.70 37.08
N ASP A 578 21.49 4.56 37.74
CA ASP A 578 20.80 3.29 37.97
C ASP A 578 20.36 2.59 36.67
N LEU A 579 19.96 3.35 35.64
CA LEU A 579 19.68 2.80 34.31
C LEU A 579 20.97 2.64 33.50
N LEU A 580 21.94 3.55 33.67
CA LEU A 580 23.21 3.48 32.96
C LEU A 580 24.02 2.21 33.32
N ASP A 581 24.00 1.81 34.59
CA ASP A 581 24.62 0.56 35.07
C ASP A 581 23.96 -0.71 34.48
N ARG A 582 22.70 -0.60 34.00
CA ARG A 582 21.97 -1.66 33.29
C ARG A 582 22.19 -1.63 31.77
N CYS A 583 22.94 -0.66 31.25
CA CYS A 583 23.20 -0.50 29.81
C CYS A 583 24.51 -1.14 29.37
N LEU A 584 24.51 -1.89 28.26
CA LEU A 584 25.73 -2.09 27.48
C LEU A 584 25.92 -0.89 26.56
N ILE A 585 27.08 -0.23 26.60
CA ILE A 585 27.35 0.99 25.81
C ILE A 585 28.19 0.65 24.59
N ILE A 586 27.64 0.87 23.39
CA ILE A 586 28.38 0.81 22.12
C ILE A 586 28.65 2.24 21.65
N LYS A 587 29.93 2.58 21.50
CA LYS A 587 30.37 3.84 20.89
C LYS A 587 30.32 3.73 19.36
N THR A 588 29.85 4.78 18.72
CA THR A 588 29.93 5.00 17.26
C THR A 588 30.89 6.14 16.97
N GLU A 589 31.64 6.04 15.88
CA GLU A 589 32.74 6.96 15.58
C GLU A 589 32.40 7.90 14.41
N PRO A 590 33.06 9.06 14.27
CA PRO A 590 32.95 9.87 13.06
C PRO A 590 33.42 9.08 11.83
N TYR A 591 32.80 9.31 10.68
CA TYR A 591 33.23 8.73 9.41
C TYR A 591 34.45 9.47 8.85
N THR A 592 35.39 8.74 8.25
CA THR A 592 36.49 9.34 7.47
C THR A 592 35.98 9.86 6.12
N ARG A 593 36.75 10.72 5.44
CA ARG A 593 36.36 11.26 4.13
C ARG A 593 36.12 10.16 3.09
N GLU A 594 36.93 9.10 3.10
CA GLU A 594 36.79 7.93 2.22
C GLU A 594 35.48 7.18 2.50
N GLN A 595 35.13 7.00 3.78
CA GLN A 595 33.88 6.38 4.18
C GLN A 595 32.67 7.24 3.81
N VAL A 596 32.75 8.57 4.00
CA VAL A 596 31.70 9.51 3.54
C VAL A 596 31.51 9.39 2.02
N ALA A 597 32.59 9.37 1.24
CA ALA A 597 32.53 9.17 -0.20
C ALA A 597 31.82 7.85 -0.56
N GLN A 598 32.20 6.74 0.06
CA GLN A 598 31.54 5.44 -0.17
C GLN A 598 30.03 5.48 0.20
N VAL A 599 29.64 6.14 1.31
CA VAL A 599 28.23 6.23 1.72
C VAL A 599 27.44 7.12 0.76
N VAL A 600 28.01 8.21 0.28
CA VAL A 600 27.42 9.07 -0.76
C VAL A 600 27.23 8.30 -2.07
N ALA A 601 28.23 7.54 -2.52
CA ALA A 601 28.15 6.72 -3.72
C ALA A 601 27.08 5.62 -3.60
N LEU A 602 27.03 4.92 -2.47
CA LEU A 602 25.98 3.95 -2.16
C LEU A 602 24.59 4.60 -2.18
N ARG A 603 24.43 5.78 -1.57
CA ARG A 603 23.15 6.48 -1.54
C ARG A 603 22.71 6.94 -2.93
N ALA A 604 23.61 7.52 -3.71
CA ALA A 604 23.32 7.91 -5.10
C ALA A 604 22.90 6.70 -5.94
N SER A 605 23.59 5.56 -5.81
CA SER A 605 23.18 4.31 -6.47
C SER A 605 21.80 3.80 -6.04
N VAL A 606 21.43 3.93 -4.76
CA VAL A 606 20.10 3.56 -4.24
C VAL A 606 19.00 4.52 -4.71
N GLU A 607 19.32 5.79 -4.92
CA GLU A 607 18.39 6.79 -5.48
C GLU A 607 18.36 6.81 -7.02
N GLY A 608 19.22 6.02 -7.70
CA GLY A 608 19.31 5.99 -9.16
C GLY A 608 20.01 7.22 -9.77
N LEU A 609 20.79 7.96 -8.97
CA LEU A 609 21.39 9.23 -9.33
C LEU A 609 22.82 9.04 -9.85
N THR A 610 23.15 9.72 -10.96
CA THR A 610 24.47 9.67 -11.58
C THR A 610 25.34 10.83 -11.10
N LEU A 611 26.48 10.53 -10.48
CA LEU A 611 27.46 11.51 -10.04
C LEU A 611 28.55 11.66 -11.10
N GLY A 612 28.75 12.88 -11.61
CA GLY A 612 29.80 13.21 -12.56
C GLY A 612 31.21 13.30 -11.92
N PRO A 613 32.25 13.55 -12.73
CA PRO A 613 33.63 13.59 -12.27
C PRO A 613 33.87 14.64 -11.17
N GLY A 614 34.53 14.25 -10.08
CA GLY A 614 34.87 15.13 -8.95
C GLY A 614 33.69 15.48 -8.02
N THR A 615 32.44 15.18 -8.39
CA THR A 615 31.26 15.47 -7.55
C THR A 615 31.30 14.69 -6.24
N LEU A 616 31.76 13.43 -6.30
CA LEU A 616 31.89 12.57 -5.12
C LEU A 616 32.88 13.13 -4.09
N ASP A 617 34.05 13.58 -4.56
CA ASP A 617 35.08 14.19 -3.71
C ASP A 617 34.61 15.50 -3.09
N ARG A 618 33.81 16.28 -3.83
CA ARG A 618 33.21 17.51 -3.31
C ARG A 618 32.22 17.22 -2.19
N LEU A 619 31.27 16.30 -2.42
CA LEU A 619 30.30 15.86 -1.41
C LEU A 619 30.97 15.25 -0.18
N ALA A 620 32.04 14.47 -0.36
CA ALA A 620 32.83 13.93 0.73
C ALA A 620 33.48 15.04 1.58
N GLY A 621 34.02 16.08 0.94
CA GLY A 621 34.56 17.26 1.62
C GLY A 621 33.52 18.06 2.40
N GLU A 622 32.27 18.18 1.92
CA GLU A 622 31.21 18.81 2.71
C GLU A 622 30.75 17.94 3.89
N GLY A 623 30.76 16.62 3.73
CA GLY A 623 30.42 15.69 4.81
C GLY A 623 31.43 15.67 5.95
N GLU A 624 32.72 15.85 5.62
CA GLU A 624 33.83 16.02 6.56
C GLU A 624 33.73 17.36 7.31
N LYS A 625 33.52 18.48 6.59
CA LYS A 625 33.41 19.83 7.19
C LYS A 625 32.16 20.00 8.05
N ALA A 626 30.99 19.63 7.53
CA ALA A 626 29.70 19.85 8.17
C ALA A 626 29.22 18.57 8.89
N SER A 627 28.59 17.66 8.16
CA SER A 627 28.19 16.32 8.61
C SER A 627 27.77 15.41 7.45
N LEU A 628 27.86 14.09 7.62
CA LEU A 628 27.32 13.12 6.67
C LEU A 628 25.84 13.36 6.34
N ARG A 629 25.01 13.76 7.33
CA ARG A 629 23.58 14.06 7.09
C ARG A 629 23.39 15.21 6.10
N TYR A 630 24.19 16.28 6.25
CA TYR A 630 24.17 17.42 5.34
C TYR A 630 24.61 17.03 3.92
N ALA A 631 25.73 16.33 3.78
CA ALA A 631 26.21 15.87 2.47
C ALA A 631 25.19 14.98 1.73
N LEU A 632 24.49 14.08 2.44
CA LEU A 632 23.42 13.26 1.85
C LEU A 632 22.17 14.10 1.48
N GLN A 633 21.88 15.17 2.22
CA GLN A 633 20.76 16.08 1.93
C GLN A 633 21.00 16.96 0.69
N LEU A 634 22.26 17.21 0.30
CA LEU A 634 22.58 18.00 -0.91
C LEU A 634 22.37 17.21 -2.22
N ILE A 635 22.37 15.87 -2.18
CA ILE A 635 22.33 15.03 -3.39
C ILE A 635 21.01 15.23 -4.17
N THR A 636 19.87 15.15 -3.48
CA THR A 636 18.55 15.25 -4.14
C THR A 636 18.27 16.66 -4.71
N PRO A 637 18.53 17.78 -4.00
CA PRO A 637 18.44 19.13 -4.58
C PRO A 637 19.40 19.35 -5.75
N ALA A 638 20.64 18.88 -5.67
CA ALA A 638 21.59 18.99 -6.77
C ALA A 638 21.15 18.19 -8.01
N SER A 639 20.49 17.04 -7.82
CA SER A 639 19.84 16.29 -8.91
C SER A 639 18.74 17.10 -9.60
N ILE A 640 17.99 17.90 -8.86
CA ILE A 640 16.92 18.75 -9.42
C ILE A 640 17.56 19.87 -10.25
N VAL A 641 18.62 20.53 -9.75
CA VAL A 641 19.33 21.59 -10.51
C VAL A 641 20.02 21.06 -11.76
N ALA A 642 20.66 19.89 -11.69
CA ALA A 642 21.19 19.20 -12.86
C ALA A 642 20.06 18.94 -13.90
N SER A 643 18.91 18.42 -13.45
CA SER A 643 17.75 18.15 -14.33
C SER A 643 17.17 19.43 -14.95
N LEU A 644 17.04 20.51 -14.18
CA LEU A 644 16.61 21.83 -14.67
C LEU A 644 17.60 22.41 -15.69
N SER A 645 18.89 22.10 -15.55
CA SER A 645 19.94 22.41 -16.52
C SER A 645 19.95 21.47 -17.75
N GLY A 646 19.00 20.54 -17.87
CA GLY A 646 18.95 19.54 -18.93
C GLY A 646 20.00 18.44 -18.84
N ARG A 647 20.65 18.28 -17.68
CA ARG A 647 21.71 17.28 -17.43
C ARG A 647 21.18 16.12 -16.59
N THR A 648 21.65 14.91 -16.88
CA THR A 648 21.35 13.69 -16.10
C THR A 648 22.42 13.34 -15.06
N GLU A 649 23.55 14.04 -15.08
CA GLU A 649 24.66 13.88 -14.14
C GLU A 649 24.80 15.10 -13.24
N ILE A 650 25.08 14.85 -11.96
CA ILE A 650 25.34 15.91 -10.96
C ILE A 650 26.83 16.26 -11.02
N LEU A 651 27.15 17.53 -11.27
CA LEU A 651 28.50 18.08 -11.36
C LEU A 651 28.89 18.83 -10.07
N PRO A 652 30.21 19.10 -9.84
CA PRO A 652 30.65 19.83 -8.64
C PRO A 652 30.06 21.23 -8.50
N ASN A 653 29.72 21.88 -9.62
CA ASN A 653 29.10 23.21 -9.64
C ASN A 653 27.68 23.18 -9.05
N ASP A 654 26.92 22.11 -9.29
CA ASP A 654 25.56 21.97 -8.73
C ASP A 654 25.63 21.88 -7.20
N ILE A 655 26.64 21.19 -6.66
CA ILE A 655 26.91 21.16 -5.21
C ILE A 655 27.34 22.54 -4.69
N GLY A 656 28.07 23.30 -5.50
CA GLY A 656 28.42 24.70 -5.22
C GLY A 656 27.19 25.58 -5.04
N GLU A 657 26.28 25.56 -6.01
CA GLU A 657 25.00 26.29 -5.96
C GLU A 657 24.14 25.86 -4.76
N MET A 658 24.08 24.56 -4.45
CA MET A 658 23.32 24.08 -3.29
C MET A 658 23.89 24.55 -1.94
N ASN A 659 25.20 24.76 -1.82
CA ASN A 659 25.78 25.35 -0.60
C ASN A 659 25.43 26.83 -0.42
N GLU A 660 25.15 27.57 -1.50
CA GLU A 660 24.71 28.97 -1.41
C GLU A 660 23.24 29.07 -0.98
N LEU A 661 22.41 28.13 -1.43
CA LEU A 661 20.98 28.09 -1.10
C LEU A 661 20.67 27.42 0.25
N PHE A 662 21.44 26.39 0.63
CA PHE A 662 21.19 25.57 1.82
C PHE A 662 22.39 25.60 2.76
N LEU A 663 22.38 26.51 3.74
CA LEU A 663 23.45 26.60 4.74
C LEU A 663 23.44 25.41 5.71
N ASP A 664 24.62 24.87 6.03
CA ASP A 664 24.78 23.92 7.12
C ASP A 664 24.60 24.59 8.50
N ALA A 665 24.29 23.79 9.52
CA ALA A 665 24.01 24.30 10.87
C ALA A 665 25.19 25.05 11.52
N LYS A 666 26.45 24.68 11.24
CA LYS A 666 27.64 25.37 11.77
C LYS A 666 27.82 26.72 11.10
N THR A 667 27.72 26.78 9.77
CA THR A 667 27.83 28.03 9.00
C THR A 667 26.69 28.99 9.36
N SER A 668 25.45 28.51 9.43
CA SER A 668 24.29 29.31 9.86
C SER A 668 24.47 29.89 11.27
N ALA A 669 24.88 29.07 12.24
CA ALA A 669 25.15 29.54 13.60
C ALA A 669 26.30 30.55 13.66
N GLY A 670 27.37 30.34 12.88
CA GLY A 670 28.49 31.27 12.76
C GLY A 670 28.09 32.61 12.17
N MET A 671 27.24 32.61 11.13
CA MET A 671 26.67 33.84 10.56
C MET A 671 25.80 34.58 11.58
N MET A 672 24.94 33.89 12.33
CA MET A 672 24.15 34.54 13.40
C MET A 672 25.03 35.16 14.49
N ALA A 673 26.10 34.48 14.91
CA ALA A 673 27.03 34.99 15.91
C ALA A 673 27.83 36.21 15.41
N ALA A 674 28.20 36.23 14.13
CA ALA A 674 28.92 37.36 13.51
C ALA A 674 28.00 38.56 13.17
N ALA A 675 26.71 38.33 12.95
CA ALA A 675 25.76 39.35 12.47
C ALA A 675 25.30 40.38 13.53
N GLY A 676 25.77 40.28 14.78
CA GLY A 676 25.90 41.41 15.72
C GLY A 676 24.67 42.24 16.11
N GLY A 677 23.45 41.90 15.67
CA GLY A 677 22.24 42.68 15.97
C GLY A 677 21.07 42.58 14.97
N GLY A 678 21.19 41.82 13.87
CA GLY A 678 20.08 41.64 12.91
C GLY A 678 19.03 40.60 13.32
N TYR A 679 19.42 39.61 14.13
CA TYR A 679 18.52 38.63 14.72
C TYR A 679 18.06 39.14 16.09
N ALA A 680 16.78 38.92 16.43
CA ALA A 680 16.19 39.41 17.68
C ALA A 680 16.80 38.71 18.90
N GLY A 681 17.97 39.20 19.34
CA GLY A 681 18.55 38.91 20.63
C GLY A 681 17.65 39.48 21.72
N GLY A 682 16.71 38.67 22.18
CA GLY A 682 15.95 38.97 23.37
C GLY A 682 16.92 39.10 24.54
N SER A 683 17.15 40.35 24.96
CA SER A 683 17.88 40.68 26.19
C SER A 683 17.08 40.18 27.39
N THR A 684 17.23 38.89 27.74
CA THR A 684 16.87 38.40 29.08
C THR A 684 17.96 38.87 30.05
N ALA A 685 17.71 40.03 30.65
CA ALA A 685 18.30 40.43 31.92
C ALA A 685 17.77 39.54 33.06
#